data_AF-A0A1C5VAM6-F1
#
_entry.id   AF-A0A1C5VAM6-F1
#
_cell.length_a   1.000
_cell.length_b   1.000
_cell.length_c   1.000
_cell.angle_alpha   90.00
_cell.angle_beta   90.00
_cell.angle_gamma   90.00
#
_symmetry.space_group_name_H-M   'P 1'
#
loop_
_entity.id
_entity.type
_entity.pdbx_description
1 polymer ?
#
loop_
_entity_poly.entity_id
_entity_poly.type
_entity_poly.pdbx_seq_one_letter_code
_entity_poly.pdbx_strand_id
1 'polypeptide(L)'
;MNNTKKSRKTFRMSEDLKDILKCVLIWGIILIFASYLLADAEILGNVKQQERPETSVMIGAGSNLEKDFICQTSRLSGVELFLSTESASVTGTFRVTIYQDKEEIQSWQVNRLTISTGDTTYFRLDQRLSDCKDQKFRIVLDGAEGDTGVAAGVTGGENGIQILAYRSISRPFPKALVLMVIAAAAAVMLVIFTFLKKKKIRTEVLFAIVYLFMSISTLAAIPAFNSPDEYSHFLRSYEVSRGYLTSEGNGGNDLFSYGRTFDSGLIPDFSSKEHVSLWDIGGKINQHINTEKTQFYGFGNTALYAPTSYLPQAVGIRIADFFTDRPFVLAYGGRIVNMLCFGLIFFLAIHFTPVGKNFIAFLGLVPINIQSANSMSADALALALTVAMVVFVLYMRYSKKKVMRKWQLGLMYILTGFLCLCKVVYMPFCLLLFLIPKERFRSRKNYWFHVVCAGAMILILSFGWLAIASRYLCESQPGVDTAAQLTGILKNPVTFVFTFVRSLDAFGTAYLTEMMGSNLGWLNIPVCNLLAVGYLLILVLQVSRNNDMSEIHLDLPAKVALGGVCVLVFGLTFVTLYGQWTAYGYDKILGVQGRYFLPLLLPLILALKPKKFAAGEDGTPWGLFLGAWSIDLCVYATLFVQALCQYR
;
A
#
# COMPACT_ATOMS: atom_id res chain seq x y z
N MET A 1 -22.68 22.11 70.32
CA MET A 1 -21.91 22.19 69.05
C MET A 1 -22.07 20.86 68.32
N ASN A 2 -23.04 20.78 67.39
CA ASN A 2 -23.23 19.62 66.52
C ASN A 2 -22.63 19.93 65.14
N ASN A 3 -21.60 19.18 64.74
CA ASN A 3 -20.93 19.36 63.46
C ASN A 3 -21.25 18.16 62.55
N THR A 4 -22.25 18.31 61.70
CA THR A 4 -22.64 17.36 60.65
C THR A 4 -21.65 17.43 59.48
N LYS A 5 -20.85 16.37 59.28
CA LYS A 5 -20.06 16.17 58.06
C LYS A 5 -20.98 15.84 56.88
N LYS A 6 -21.09 16.77 55.92
CA LYS A 6 -21.68 16.53 54.59
C LYS A 6 -20.82 15.54 53.79
N SER A 7 -21.42 14.39 53.47
CA SER A 7 -20.93 13.43 52.48
C SER A 7 -20.91 14.06 51.08
N ARG A 8 -19.74 14.11 50.43
CA ARG A 8 -19.61 14.43 48.99
C ARG A 8 -20.11 13.22 48.19
N LYS A 9 -21.31 13.31 47.61
CA LYS A 9 -21.77 12.41 46.54
C LYS A 9 -20.95 12.67 45.28
N THR A 10 -20.00 11.79 44.97
CA THR A 10 -19.39 11.71 43.65
C THR A 10 -20.40 11.09 42.68
N PHE A 11 -20.90 11.89 41.73
CA PHE A 11 -21.75 11.39 40.63
C PHE A 11 -20.91 10.42 39.77
N ARG A 12 -21.15 9.11 39.90
CA ARG A 12 -20.57 8.11 39.00
C ARG A 12 -21.45 8.02 37.76
N MET A 13 -20.95 8.51 36.61
CA MET A 13 -21.56 8.23 35.30
C MET A 13 -21.67 6.71 35.09
N SER A 14 -22.80 6.24 34.55
CA SER A 14 -22.96 4.84 34.15
C SER A 14 -21.91 4.45 33.10
N GLU A 15 -21.52 3.18 33.06
CA GLU A 15 -20.57 2.68 32.05
C GLU A 15 -21.09 2.89 30.63
N ASP A 16 -22.40 2.70 30.42
CA ASP A 16 -23.06 2.95 29.15
C ASP A 16 -22.89 4.41 28.68
N LEU A 17 -23.02 5.38 29.58
CA LEU A 17 -22.86 6.79 29.25
C LEU A 17 -21.40 7.14 28.90
N LYS A 18 -20.43 6.50 29.56
CA LYS A 18 -19.00 6.66 29.23
C LYS A 18 -18.68 6.08 27.86
N ASP A 19 -19.26 4.94 27.51
CA ASP A 19 -19.06 4.31 26.21
C ASP A 19 -19.71 5.11 25.08
N ILE A 20 -20.94 5.63 25.30
CA ILE A 20 -21.60 6.53 24.35
C ILE A 20 -20.75 7.79 24.13
N LEU A 21 -20.24 8.40 25.21
CA LEU A 21 -19.41 9.60 25.11
C LEU A 21 -18.12 9.33 24.31
N LYS A 22 -17.46 8.18 24.52
CA LYS A 22 -16.28 7.78 23.73
C LYS A 22 -16.62 7.62 22.25
N CYS A 23 -17.72 6.94 21.92
CA CYS A 23 -18.17 6.76 20.54
C CYS A 23 -18.46 8.11 19.86
N VAL A 24 -19.12 9.04 20.57
CA VAL A 24 -19.40 10.40 20.06
C VAL A 24 -18.12 11.19 19.84
N LEU A 25 -17.16 11.10 20.76
CA LEU A 25 -15.89 11.84 20.68
C LEU A 25 -15.04 11.34 19.51
N ILE A 26 -15.00 10.02 19.32
CA ILE A 26 -14.32 9.37 18.19
C ILE A 26 -14.98 9.77 16.86
N TRP A 27 -16.31 9.72 16.79
CA TRP A 27 -17.05 10.15 15.61
C TRP A 27 -16.80 11.64 15.30
N GLY A 28 -16.78 12.49 16.32
CA GLY A 28 -16.44 13.91 16.18
C GLY A 28 -15.02 14.13 15.64
N ILE A 29 -14.02 13.39 16.12
CA ILE A 29 -12.63 13.48 15.61
C ILE A 29 -12.57 13.09 14.13
N ILE A 30 -13.23 11.99 13.75
CA ILE A 30 -13.27 11.53 12.35
C ILE A 30 -13.89 12.61 11.46
N LEU A 31 -14.98 13.24 11.90
CA LEU A 31 -15.65 14.30 11.13
C LEU A 31 -14.82 15.59 11.05
N ILE A 32 -14.14 15.98 12.13
CA ILE A 32 -13.24 17.14 12.12
C ILE A 32 -12.09 16.88 11.14
N PHE A 33 -11.50 15.68 11.17
CA PHE A 33 -10.43 15.30 10.26
C PHE A 33 -10.91 15.25 8.80
N ALA A 34 -12.07 14.63 8.53
CA ALA A 34 -12.66 14.60 7.20
C ALA A 34 -13.01 16.01 6.70
N SER A 35 -13.48 16.90 7.58
CA SER A 35 -13.77 18.29 7.24
C SER A 35 -12.50 19.07 6.91
N TYR A 36 -11.41 18.83 7.65
CA TYR A 36 -10.09 19.40 7.35
C TYR A 36 -9.57 18.93 5.99
N LEU A 37 -9.60 17.62 5.72
CA LEU A 37 -9.23 17.06 4.42
C LEU A 37 -10.04 17.68 3.27
N LEU A 38 -11.35 17.81 3.46
CA LEU A 38 -12.23 18.39 2.44
C LEU A 38 -12.05 19.90 2.32
N ALA A 39 -11.62 20.61 3.36
CA ALA A 39 -11.29 22.03 3.27
C ALA A 39 -10.05 22.24 2.39
N ASP A 40 -9.07 21.35 2.50
CA ASP A 40 -7.81 21.37 1.75
C ASP A 40 -7.96 20.97 0.27
N ALA A 41 -8.87 20.04 -0.01
CA ALA A 41 -9.21 19.66 -1.38
C ALA A 41 -9.75 20.84 -2.20
N GLU A 42 -9.10 21.22 -3.31
CA GLU A 42 -9.59 22.33 -4.14
C GLU A 42 -10.90 21.97 -4.83
N ILE A 43 -10.93 20.82 -5.50
CA ILE A 43 -12.11 20.34 -6.23
C ILE A 43 -12.21 18.82 -6.12
N LEU A 44 -13.44 18.37 -5.86
CA LEU A 44 -13.85 17.01 -6.12
C LEU A 44 -14.65 17.06 -7.42
N GLY A 45 -14.34 16.27 -8.43
CA GLY A 45 -15.07 16.37 -9.69
C GLY A 45 -14.94 15.15 -10.59
N ASN A 46 -15.97 14.92 -11.40
CA ASN A 46 -15.94 13.89 -12.43
C ASN A 46 -15.13 14.40 -13.63
N VAL A 47 -13.87 13.98 -13.71
CA VAL A 47 -12.97 14.23 -14.82
C VAL A 47 -13.21 13.16 -15.87
N LYS A 48 -13.91 13.49 -16.96
CA LYS A 48 -14.16 12.50 -18.03
C LYS A 48 -13.17 12.58 -19.18
N GLN A 49 -12.48 13.70 -19.32
CA GLN A 49 -11.52 13.94 -20.40
C GLN A 49 -10.36 14.77 -19.85
N GLN A 50 -9.15 14.24 -20.02
CA GLN A 50 -7.91 14.84 -19.56
C GLN A 50 -6.77 14.54 -20.55
N GLU A 51 -5.85 15.49 -20.64
CA GLU A 51 -4.52 15.34 -21.22
C GLU A 51 -3.53 15.85 -20.18
N ARG A 52 -2.65 14.96 -19.71
CA ARG A 52 -1.64 15.31 -18.69
C ARG A 52 -0.36 15.77 -19.39
N PRO A 53 0.41 16.67 -18.76
CA PRO A 53 1.62 17.21 -19.36
C PRO A 53 2.74 16.16 -19.40
N GLU A 54 3.56 16.22 -20.43
CA GLU A 54 4.82 15.46 -20.55
C GLU A 54 6.01 16.31 -20.10
N THR A 55 5.91 17.63 -20.28
CA THR A 55 6.91 18.63 -19.89
C THR A 55 6.21 19.92 -19.47
N SER A 56 6.96 20.89 -18.95
CA SER A 56 6.46 22.23 -18.64
C SER A 56 7.26 23.30 -19.37
N VAL A 57 6.60 24.42 -19.70
CA VAL A 57 7.18 25.54 -20.46
C VAL A 57 6.83 26.84 -19.76
N MET A 58 7.85 27.67 -19.53
CA MET A 58 7.67 28.99 -18.91
C MET A 58 6.76 29.88 -19.75
N ILE A 59 5.78 30.50 -19.10
CA ILE A 59 4.87 31.46 -19.72
C ILE A 59 5.57 32.83 -19.74
N GLY A 60 6.24 33.15 -20.85
CA GLY A 60 6.92 34.43 -21.07
C GLY A 60 6.19 35.34 -22.07
N ALA A 61 6.68 36.57 -22.23
CA ALA A 61 6.12 37.53 -23.19
C ALA A 61 6.03 36.94 -24.62
N GLY A 62 4.84 36.99 -25.20
CA GLY A 62 4.55 36.41 -26.53
C GLY A 62 4.22 34.91 -26.54
N SER A 63 4.17 34.25 -25.37
CA SER A 63 3.69 32.87 -25.28
C SER A 63 2.21 32.79 -25.67
N ASN A 64 1.90 31.87 -26.59
CA ASN A 64 0.55 31.53 -26.97
C ASN A 64 0.44 30.01 -26.99
N LEU A 65 -0.26 29.44 -26.02
CA LEU A 65 -0.50 28.00 -25.91
C LEU A 65 -1.99 27.75 -26.08
N GLU A 66 -2.35 26.89 -27.03
CA GLU A 66 -3.76 26.58 -27.29
C GLU A 66 -4.02 25.07 -27.33
N LYS A 67 -5.27 24.72 -27.02
CA LYS A 67 -5.78 23.36 -27.15
C LYS A 67 -7.22 23.37 -27.63
N ASP A 68 -7.46 22.74 -28.78
CA ASP A 68 -8.79 22.36 -29.24
C ASP A 68 -9.19 21.00 -28.64
N PHE A 69 -10.40 20.87 -28.11
CA PHE A 69 -10.95 19.60 -27.66
C PHE A 69 -12.44 19.44 -27.95
N ILE A 70 -12.87 18.20 -28.20
CA ILE A 70 -14.28 17.84 -28.35
C ILE A 70 -14.78 17.37 -26.98
N CYS A 71 -15.80 18.02 -26.42
CA CYS A 71 -16.28 17.69 -25.09
C CYS A 71 -17.03 16.35 -25.10
N GLN A 72 -16.57 15.38 -24.30
CA GLN A 72 -17.17 14.04 -24.24
C GLN A 72 -18.40 13.95 -23.32
N THR A 73 -18.84 15.09 -22.77
CA THR A 73 -19.87 15.10 -21.71
C THR A 73 -20.94 16.13 -22.01
N SER A 74 -22.18 15.86 -21.60
CA SER A 74 -23.29 16.80 -21.81
C SER A 74 -23.26 18.02 -20.89
N ARG A 75 -22.25 18.17 -20.03
CA ARG A 75 -22.11 19.33 -19.13
C ARG A 75 -20.66 19.69 -18.90
N LEU A 76 -20.32 20.96 -19.00
CA LEU A 76 -18.99 21.48 -18.67
C LEU A 76 -19.10 22.51 -17.54
N SER A 77 -18.39 22.28 -16.44
CA SER A 77 -18.36 23.18 -15.28
C SER A 77 -17.10 24.05 -15.23
N GLY A 78 -16.06 23.68 -15.97
CA GLY A 78 -14.78 24.36 -16.00
C GLY A 78 -13.67 23.49 -16.57
N VAL A 79 -12.49 24.06 -16.69
CA VAL A 79 -11.26 23.38 -17.13
C VAL A 79 -10.16 23.58 -16.10
N GLU A 80 -9.27 22.62 -16.02
CA GLU A 80 -8.12 22.62 -15.14
C GLU A 80 -6.86 22.59 -15.98
N LEU A 81 -5.91 23.47 -15.69
CA LEU A 81 -4.64 23.57 -16.41
C LEU A 81 -3.49 23.24 -15.48
N PHE A 82 -2.46 22.58 -15.98
CA PHE A 82 -1.25 22.25 -15.22
C PHE A 82 -0.35 23.48 -15.19
N LEU A 83 -0.34 24.20 -14.07
CA LEU A 83 0.42 25.44 -13.92
C LEU A 83 1.31 25.29 -12.68
N SER A 84 2.63 25.37 -12.85
CA SER A 84 3.60 25.27 -11.76
C SER A 84 4.31 26.59 -11.52
N THR A 85 4.67 26.84 -10.25
CA THR A 85 5.26 28.09 -9.80
C THR A 85 6.79 28.02 -9.75
N GLU A 86 7.47 28.21 -10.90
CA GLU A 86 8.92 27.95 -11.04
C GLU A 86 9.86 29.09 -10.61
N SER A 87 9.45 30.37 -10.66
CA SER A 87 10.33 31.51 -10.33
C SER A 87 9.71 32.46 -9.29
N ALA A 88 10.51 33.10 -8.44
CA ALA A 88 9.98 34.03 -7.42
C ALA A 88 9.37 35.34 -8.01
N SER A 89 9.37 35.51 -9.35
CA SER A 89 8.77 36.67 -9.99
C SER A 89 7.25 36.67 -9.82
N VAL A 90 6.70 37.79 -9.39
CA VAL A 90 5.26 37.97 -9.12
C VAL A 90 4.66 39.11 -9.96
N THR A 91 5.47 39.72 -10.83
CA THR A 91 5.11 40.95 -11.54
C THR A 91 4.39 40.71 -12.85
N GLY A 92 4.54 39.52 -13.45
CA GLY A 92 3.89 39.19 -14.71
C GLY A 92 2.46 38.66 -14.56
N THR A 93 1.62 38.95 -15.56
CA THR A 93 0.26 38.41 -15.67
C THR A 93 0.06 37.77 -17.04
N PHE A 94 -0.87 36.83 -17.14
CA PHE A 94 -1.30 36.23 -18.40
C PHE A 94 -2.80 35.98 -18.37
N ARG A 95 -3.37 35.63 -19.51
CA ARG A 95 -4.80 35.39 -19.67
C ARG A 95 -5.06 33.94 -20.05
N VAL A 96 -6.13 33.38 -19.48
CA VAL A 96 -6.67 32.09 -19.88
C VAL A 96 -8.07 32.33 -20.40
N THR A 97 -8.39 31.86 -21.60
CA THR A 97 -9.69 32.08 -22.24
C THR A 97 -10.23 30.77 -22.81
N ILE A 98 -11.52 30.51 -22.58
CA ILE A 98 -12.23 29.39 -23.20
C ILE A 98 -13.14 29.93 -24.29
N TYR A 99 -13.01 29.35 -25.48
CA TYR A 99 -13.87 29.62 -26.62
C TYR A 99 -14.71 28.39 -26.95
N GLN A 100 -15.90 28.63 -27.48
CA GLN A 100 -16.68 27.65 -28.21
C GLN A 100 -16.77 28.12 -29.66
N ASP A 101 -16.22 27.32 -30.58
CA ASP A 101 -16.00 27.71 -31.98
C ASP A 101 -15.19 29.01 -32.16
N LYS A 102 -15.87 30.16 -32.20
CA LYS A 102 -15.27 31.51 -32.30
C LYS A 102 -15.76 32.47 -31.21
N GLU A 103 -16.71 32.07 -30.39
CA GLU A 103 -17.28 32.91 -29.34
C GLU A 103 -16.51 32.71 -28.04
N GLU A 104 -16.11 33.81 -27.40
CA GLU A 104 -15.52 33.80 -26.08
C GLU A 104 -16.60 33.45 -25.05
N ILE A 105 -16.39 32.36 -24.31
CA ILE A 105 -17.30 31.95 -23.24
C ILE A 105 -16.94 32.67 -21.95
N GLN A 106 -15.66 32.60 -21.57
CA GLN A 106 -15.15 33.23 -20.35
C GLN A 106 -13.63 33.38 -20.41
N SER A 107 -13.13 34.46 -19.81
CA SER A 107 -11.71 34.80 -19.72
C SER A 107 -11.31 35.13 -18.28
N TRP A 108 -10.11 34.71 -17.88
CA TRP A 108 -9.54 34.97 -16.56
C TRP A 108 -8.17 35.63 -16.72
N GLN A 109 -7.93 36.71 -15.97
CA GLN A 109 -6.60 37.27 -15.81
C GLN A 109 -5.92 36.61 -14.61
N VAL A 110 -4.75 36.02 -14.85
CA VAL A 110 -4.03 35.15 -13.92
C VAL A 110 -2.67 35.74 -13.62
N ASN A 111 -2.27 35.65 -12.36
CA ASN A 111 -0.90 35.92 -11.92
C ASN A 111 -0.42 34.79 -11.00
N ARG A 112 0.87 34.81 -10.65
CA ARG A 112 1.45 33.83 -9.75
C ARG A 112 0.70 33.66 -8.42
N LEU A 113 0.14 34.74 -7.86
CA LEU A 113 -0.58 34.71 -6.57
C LEU A 113 -1.94 34.00 -6.65
N THR A 114 -2.53 33.92 -7.84
CA THR A 114 -3.81 33.25 -8.08
C THR A 114 -3.66 31.76 -8.41
N ILE A 115 -2.43 31.28 -8.59
CA ILE A 115 -2.13 29.88 -8.87
C ILE A 115 -2.00 29.14 -7.53
N SER A 116 -2.69 28.02 -7.43
CA SER A 116 -2.59 27.13 -6.28
C SER A 116 -1.19 26.53 -6.20
N THR A 117 -0.73 26.21 -4.99
CA THR A 117 0.57 25.57 -4.76
C THR A 117 0.65 24.12 -5.28
N GLY A 118 -0.46 23.58 -5.79
CA GLY A 118 -0.53 22.27 -6.43
C GLY A 118 -0.19 22.32 -7.92
N ASP A 119 0.01 21.16 -8.54
CA ASP A 119 0.46 21.01 -9.94
C ASP A 119 -0.56 21.49 -11.01
N THR A 120 -1.68 22.08 -10.60
CA THR A 120 -2.83 22.42 -11.47
C THR A 120 -3.72 23.51 -10.90
N THR A 121 -4.22 24.41 -11.74
CA THR A 121 -5.19 25.46 -11.40
C THR A 121 -6.53 25.23 -12.08
N TYR A 122 -7.63 25.37 -11.34
CA TYR A 122 -8.97 25.27 -11.90
C TYR A 122 -9.59 26.61 -12.30
N PHE A 123 -10.07 26.65 -13.54
CA PHE A 123 -10.82 27.75 -14.13
C PHE A 123 -12.31 27.40 -14.18
N ARG A 124 -13.05 27.94 -13.21
CA ARG A 124 -14.49 27.70 -13.05
C ARG A 124 -15.29 28.57 -14.01
N LEU A 125 -16.17 27.94 -14.80
CA LEU A 125 -17.18 28.67 -15.56
C LEU A 125 -18.27 29.21 -14.63
N ASP A 126 -18.65 30.48 -14.82
CA ASP A 126 -19.68 31.16 -14.04
C ASP A 126 -21.05 30.53 -14.29
N GLN A 127 -21.34 30.22 -15.56
CA GLN A 127 -22.48 29.44 -15.98
C GLN A 127 -22.04 28.05 -16.45
N ARG A 128 -22.65 27.01 -15.88
CA ARG A 128 -22.40 25.63 -16.32
C ARG A 128 -23.05 25.44 -17.69
N LEU A 129 -22.23 25.07 -18.67
CA LEU A 129 -22.71 24.75 -20.00
C LEU A 129 -23.43 23.40 -19.99
N SER A 130 -24.52 23.30 -20.74
CA SER A 130 -25.29 22.08 -20.98
C SER A 130 -25.28 21.72 -22.47
N ASP A 131 -25.49 20.44 -22.77
CA ASP A 131 -25.50 19.87 -24.12
C ASP A 131 -24.17 20.01 -24.87
N CYS A 132 -23.06 20.06 -24.11
CA CYS A 132 -21.71 20.19 -24.64
C CYS A 132 -21.19 18.94 -25.38
N LYS A 133 -21.93 17.81 -25.34
CA LYS A 133 -21.42 16.54 -25.85
C LYS A 133 -21.19 16.67 -27.36
N ASP A 134 -20.00 16.27 -27.81
CA ASP A 134 -19.57 16.32 -29.20
C ASP A 134 -19.38 17.75 -29.77
N GLN A 135 -19.46 18.79 -28.91
CA GLN A 135 -19.16 20.18 -29.26
C GLN A 135 -17.66 20.49 -29.11
N LYS A 136 -17.14 21.40 -29.96
CA LYS A 136 -15.74 21.80 -29.98
C LYS A 136 -15.47 23.02 -29.12
N PHE A 137 -14.49 22.91 -28.23
CA PHE A 137 -14.02 23.98 -27.37
C PHE A 137 -12.53 24.24 -27.63
N ARG A 138 -12.10 25.47 -27.38
CA ARG A 138 -10.69 25.86 -27.43
C ARG A 138 -10.29 26.54 -26.13
N ILE A 139 -9.18 26.12 -25.56
CA ILE A 139 -8.53 26.80 -24.44
C ILE A 139 -7.33 27.55 -25.00
N VAL A 140 -7.19 28.83 -24.67
CA VAL A 140 -6.09 29.69 -25.10
C VAL A 140 -5.46 30.32 -23.87
N LEU A 141 -4.14 30.20 -23.77
CA LEU A 141 -3.31 30.88 -22.80
C LEU A 141 -2.43 31.88 -23.55
N ASP A 142 -2.68 33.18 -23.35
CA ASP A 142 -2.04 34.27 -24.08
C ASP A 142 -1.83 35.52 -23.22
N GLY A 143 -1.41 36.62 -23.85
CA GLY A 143 -1.35 37.94 -23.21
C GLY A 143 -0.38 38.00 -22.04
N ALA A 144 0.68 37.18 -22.05
CA ALA A 144 1.70 37.19 -21.03
C ALA A 144 2.51 38.49 -21.06
N GLU A 145 2.50 39.22 -19.95
CA GLU A 145 3.26 40.46 -19.75
C GLU A 145 4.32 40.24 -18.67
N GLY A 146 5.59 40.57 -18.96
CA GLY A 146 6.70 40.41 -18.02
C GLY A 146 7.13 38.96 -17.76
N ASP A 147 7.89 38.74 -16.67
CA ASP A 147 8.18 37.39 -16.16
C ASP A 147 7.05 36.96 -15.23
N THR A 148 6.20 36.06 -15.71
CA THR A 148 5.05 35.54 -14.95
C THR A 148 5.47 34.64 -13.79
N GLY A 149 6.68 34.08 -13.85
CA GLY A 149 7.18 33.09 -12.88
C GLY A 149 6.38 31.79 -12.84
N VAL A 150 5.63 31.49 -13.90
CA VAL A 150 4.73 30.32 -14.01
C VAL A 150 5.09 29.51 -15.25
N ALA A 151 5.12 28.19 -15.12
CA ALA A 151 5.21 27.28 -16.26
C ALA A 151 3.88 26.57 -16.50
N ALA A 152 3.52 26.42 -17.78
CA ALA A 152 2.38 25.63 -18.20
C ALA A 152 2.82 24.22 -18.62
N GLY A 153 2.10 23.22 -18.16
CA GLY A 153 2.26 21.84 -18.59
C GLY A 153 1.79 21.67 -20.04
N VAL A 154 2.64 21.04 -20.85
CA VAL A 154 2.39 20.81 -22.27
C VAL A 154 2.67 19.36 -22.66
N THR A 155 2.04 18.92 -23.74
CA THR A 155 2.30 17.64 -24.40
C THR A 155 3.04 17.89 -25.72
N GLY A 156 3.94 16.98 -26.11
CA GLY A 156 4.62 17.06 -27.39
C GLY A 156 3.64 16.77 -28.55
N GLY A 157 3.26 17.80 -29.31
CA GLY A 157 2.44 17.63 -30.50
C GLY A 157 3.21 17.01 -31.67
N GLU A 158 2.48 16.42 -32.63
CA GLU A 158 3.04 16.04 -33.93
C GLU A 158 3.68 17.29 -34.58
N ASN A 159 4.99 17.22 -34.87
CA ASN A 159 5.85 18.30 -35.41
C ASN A 159 6.47 19.29 -34.40
N GLY A 160 6.49 18.97 -33.10
CA GLY A 160 7.20 19.78 -32.09
C GLY A 160 6.47 21.05 -31.63
N ILE A 161 5.19 21.18 -32.01
CA ILE A 161 4.28 22.20 -31.49
C ILE A 161 3.88 21.79 -30.07
N GLN A 162 4.05 22.69 -29.11
CA GLN A 162 3.67 22.47 -27.71
C GLN A 162 2.16 22.64 -27.55
N ILE A 163 1.48 21.60 -27.07
CA ILE A 163 0.03 21.59 -26.90
C ILE A 163 -0.30 21.68 -25.41
N LEU A 164 -1.20 22.58 -25.02
CA LEU A 164 -1.58 22.79 -23.62
C LEU A 164 -2.26 21.54 -23.03
N ALA A 165 -1.73 21.07 -21.90
CA ALA A 165 -2.33 19.99 -21.12
C ALA A 165 -3.51 20.52 -20.29
N TYR A 166 -4.61 19.77 -20.22
CA TYR A 166 -5.83 20.21 -19.53
C TYR A 166 -6.64 19.04 -18.96
N ARG A 167 -7.55 19.34 -18.04
CA ARG A 167 -8.64 18.43 -17.65
C ARG A 167 -9.99 19.15 -17.73
N SER A 168 -10.98 18.47 -18.27
CA SER A 168 -12.36 18.97 -18.28
C SER A 168 -13.12 18.45 -17.05
N ILE A 169 -13.79 19.36 -16.34
CA ILE A 169 -14.60 19.02 -15.17
C ILE A 169 -16.08 19.08 -15.55
N SER A 170 -16.71 17.91 -15.61
CA SER A 170 -18.12 17.81 -16.03
C SER A 170 -19.08 18.19 -14.90
N ARG A 171 -18.86 17.64 -13.69
CA ARG A 171 -19.60 17.96 -12.48
C ARG A 171 -18.68 17.92 -11.26
N PRO A 172 -18.55 19.01 -10.50
CA PRO A 172 -17.92 18.94 -9.19
C PRO A 172 -18.82 18.16 -8.22
N PHE A 173 -18.26 17.25 -7.44
CA PHE A 173 -18.94 16.62 -6.32
C PHE A 173 -19.05 17.62 -5.16
N PRO A 174 -20.22 17.74 -4.52
CA PRO A 174 -20.33 18.54 -3.30
C PRO A 174 -19.43 17.92 -2.23
N LYS A 175 -18.53 18.70 -1.62
CA LYS A 175 -17.76 18.27 -0.43
C LYS A 175 -18.67 17.71 0.67
N ALA A 176 -19.87 18.30 0.81
CA ALA A 176 -20.91 17.82 1.71
C ALA A 176 -21.36 16.37 1.43
N LEU A 177 -21.42 15.94 0.16
CA LEU A 177 -21.77 14.56 -0.20
C LEU A 177 -20.70 13.58 0.26
N VAL A 178 -19.43 13.89 0.03
CA VAL A 178 -18.30 13.05 0.48
C VAL A 178 -18.27 12.97 2.00
N LEU A 179 -18.47 14.10 2.69
CA LEU A 179 -18.58 14.12 4.15
C LEU A 179 -19.75 13.26 4.65
N MET A 180 -20.92 13.31 3.99
CA MET A 180 -22.07 12.47 4.34
C MET A 180 -21.76 10.98 4.17
N VAL A 181 -21.05 10.58 3.11
CA VAL A 181 -20.65 9.18 2.90
C VAL A 181 -19.71 8.71 3.99
N ILE A 182 -18.69 9.50 4.34
CA ILE A 182 -17.75 9.19 5.43
C ILE A 182 -18.49 9.11 6.77
N ALA A 183 -19.38 10.07 7.05
CA ALA A 183 -20.19 10.10 8.27
C ALA A 183 -21.10 8.88 8.40
N ALA A 184 -21.75 8.48 7.29
CA ALA A 184 -22.61 7.31 7.23
C ALA A 184 -21.82 6.01 7.44
N ALA A 185 -20.67 5.86 6.78
CA ALA A 185 -19.77 4.73 6.96
C ALA A 185 -19.30 4.61 8.42
N ALA A 186 -18.91 5.74 9.03
CA ALA A 186 -18.54 5.80 10.44
C ALA A 186 -19.70 5.39 11.36
N ALA A 187 -20.91 5.89 11.10
CA ALA A 187 -22.09 5.57 11.90
C ALA A 187 -22.49 4.09 11.82
N VAL A 188 -22.53 3.52 10.61
CA VAL A 188 -22.84 2.10 10.39
C VAL A 188 -21.86 1.21 11.15
N MET A 189 -20.57 1.52 11.06
CA MET A 189 -19.54 0.75 11.75
C MET A 189 -19.60 0.91 13.27
N LEU A 190 -19.94 2.09 13.80
CA LEU A 190 -20.18 2.25 15.24
C LEU A 190 -21.37 1.40 15.72
N VAL A 191 -22.44 1.31 14.94
CA VAL A 191 -23.58 0.42 15.24
C VAL A 191 -23.13 -1.05 15.21
N ILE A 192 -22.37 -1.46 14.21
CA ILE A 192 -21.80 -2.82 14.15
C ILE A 192 -20.91 -3.06 15.37
N PHE A 193 -20.01 -2.13 15.71
CA PHE A 193 -19.07 -2.28 16.82
C PHE A 193 -19.78 -2.40 18.17
N THR A 194 -20.80 -1.58 18.41
CA THR A 194 -21.62 -1.66 19.63
C THR A 194 -22.39 -2.98 19.72
N PHE A 195 -22.91 -3.49 18.60
CA PHE A 195 -23.55 -4.81 18.53
C PHE A 195 -22.55 -5.95 18.80
N LEU A 196 -21.38 -5.93 18.16
CA LEU A 196 -20.32 -6.94 18.34
C LEU A 196 -19.79 -6.94 19.78
N LYS A 197 -19.64 -5.74 20.39
CA LYS A 197 -19.25 -5.58 21.80
C LYS A 197 -20.26 -6.23 22.73
N LYS A 198 -21.56 -5.97 22.53
CA LYS A 198 -22.65 -6.60 23.32
C LYS A 198 -22.64 -8.11 23.20
N LYS A 199 -22.32 -8.65 22.02
CA LYS A 199 -22.23 -10.09 21.75
C LYS A 199 -20.92 -10.73 22.22
N LYS A 200 -19.97 -9.97 22.78
CA LYS A 200 -18.64 -10.45 23.24
C LYS A 200 -17.93 -11.31 22.19
N ILE A 201 -17.93 -10.82 20.95
CA ILE A 201 -17.36 -11.54 19.80
C ILE A 201 -15.85 -11.74 19.99
N ARG A 202 -15.35 -12.91 19.56
CA ARG A 202 -13.93 -13.27 19.62
C ARG A 202 -13.08 -12.35 18.73
N THR A 203 -11.85 -12.07 19.14
CA THR A 203 -10.91 -11.20 18.41
C THR A 203 -10.70 -11.62 16.96
N GLU A 204 -10.59 -12.92 16.65
CA GLU A 204 -10.44 -13.38 15.27
C GLU A 204 -11.61 -12.98 14.35
N VAL A 205 -12.84 -13.02 14.87
CA VAL A 205 -14.04 -12.64 14.12
C VAL A 205 -14.14 -11.12 14.02
N LEU A 206 -13.81 -10.39 15.10
CA LEU A 206 -13.76 -8.93 15.06
C LEU A 206 -12.73 -8.45 14.02
N PHE A 207 -11.54 -9.04 14.00
CA PHE A 207 -10.53 -8.78 12.99
C PHE A 207 -11.09 -9.00 11.59
N ALA A 208 -11.72 -10.15 11.30
CA ALA A 208 -12.24 -10.44 9.97
C ALA A 208 -13.29 -9.40 9.51
N ILE A 209 -14.21 -8.98 10.39
CA ILE A 209 -15.23 -7.99 10.05
C ILE A 209 -14.59 -6.63 9.75
N VAL A 210 -13.69 -6.16 10.61
CA VAL A 210 -13.00 -4.87 10.41
C VAL A 210 -12.12 -4.92 9.16
N TYR A 211 -11.33 -5.98 9.02
CA TYR A 211 -10.45 -6.20 7.87
C TYR A 211 -11.22 -6.21 6.55
N LEU A 212 -12.33 -6.94 6.44
CA LEU A 212 -13.12 -6.99 5.22
C LEU A 212 -13.73 -5.63 4.88
N PHE A 213 -14.30 -4.93 5.87
CA PHE A 213 -14.84 -3.59 5.67
C PHE A 213 -13.77 -2.60 5.17
N MET A 214 -12.60 -2.61 5.81
CA MET A 214 -11.48 -1.74 5.43
C MET A 214 -10.89 -2.13 4.08
N SER A 215 -10.81 -3.42 3.76
CA SER A 215 -10.23 -3.89 2.50
C SER A 215 -11.13 -3.59 1.32
N ILE A 216 -12.45 -3.76 1.46
CA ILE A 216 -13.43 -3.34 0.44
C ILE A 216 -13.37 -1.82 0.22
N SER A 217 -13.26 -1.05 1.30
CA SER A 217 -13.09 0.41 1.22
C SER A 217 -11.79 0.78 0.49
N THR A 218 -10.70 0.07 0.76
CA THR A 218 -9.40 0.28 0.10
C THR A 218 -9.42 -0.12 -1.37
N LEU A 219 -10.06 -1.23 -1.74
CA LEU A 219 -10.24 -1.63 -3.14
C LEU A 219 -11.01 -0.60 -3.97
N ALA A 220 -11.96 0.08 -3.32
CA ALA A 220 -12.72 1.17 -3.93
C ALA A 220 -11.93 2.48 -4.00
N ALA A 221 -11.08 2.76 -3.02
CA ALA A 221 -10.30 4.00 -2.95
C ALA A 221 -8.98 3.95 -3.73
N ILE A 222 -8.33 2.78 -3.85
CA ILE A 222 -7.07 2.62 -4.59
C ILE A 222 -7.35 1.86 -5.90
N PRO A 223 -7.47 2.58 -7.04
CA PRO A 223 -7.45 2.03 -8.38
C PRO A 223 -6.45 0.87 -8.60
N ALA A 224 -6.77 -0.06 -9.49
CA ALA A 224 -5.77 -0.98 -10.03
C ALA A 224 -4.57 -0.20 -10.60
N PHE A 225 -3.37 -0.75 -10.38
CA PHE A 225 -2.10 -0.22 -10.89
C PHE A 225 -1.56 1.03 -10.16
N ASN A 226 -2.03 1.30 -8.94
CA ASN A 226 -1.57 2.41 -8.09
C ASN A 226 -0.73 1.97 -6.88
N SER A 227 -0.53 0.67 -6.67
CA SER A 227 0.48 0.20 -5.71
C SER A 227 1.86 0.15 -6.37
N PRO A 228 2.97 0.17 -5.60
CA PRO A 228 4.30 0.15 -6.17
C PRO A 228 4.50 -1.08 -7.06
N ASP A 229 4.98 -0.86 -8.29
CA ASP A 229 5.27 -1.89 -9.29
C ASP A 229 4.08 -2.82 -9.63
N GLU A 230 2.86 -2.36 -9.39
CA GLU A 230 1.69 -3.23 -9.47
C GLU A 230 1.40 -3.75 -10.88
N TYR A 231 1.75 -2.99 -11.92
CA TYR A 231 1.66 -3.44 -13.31
C TYR A 231 2.57 -4.66 -13.57
N SER A 232 3.83 -4.61 -13.12
CA SER A 232 4.76 -5.75 -13.22
C SER A 232 4.25 -6.94 -12.43
N HIS A 233 3.74 -6.71 -11.22
CA HIS A 233 3.15 -7.76 -10.40
C HIS A 233 1.91 -8.39 -11.05
N PHE A 234 1.07 -7.61 -11.73
CA PHE A 234 -0.05 -8.12 -12.50
C PHE A 234 0.41 -8.99 -13.67
N LEU A 235 1.38 -8.53 -14.47
CA LEU A 235 1.93 -9.28 -15.59
C LEU A 235 2.54 -10.61 -15.15
N ARG A 236 3.33 -10.60 -14.07
CA ARG A 236 3.89 -11.82 -13.48
C ARG A 236 2.81 -12.75 -12.92
N SER A 237 1.76 -12.20 -12.31
CA SER A 237 0.61 -13.00 -11.84
C SER A 237 -0.16 -13.61 -13.00
N TYR A 238 -0.33 -12.87 -14.11
CA TYR A 238 -0.96 -13.35 -15.33
C TYR A 238 -0.12 -14.47 -15.98
N GLU A 239 1.19 -14.31 -16.04
CA GLU A 239 2.14 -15.35 -16.49
C GLU A 239 1.94 -16.67 -15.73
N VAL A 240 1.89 -16.59 -14.39
CA VAL A 240 1.66 -17.76 -13.53
C VAL A 240 0.27 -18.34 -13.75
N SER A 241 -0.76 -17.50 -13.97
CA SER A 241 -2.13 -17.96 -14.23
C SER A 241 -2.27 -18.78 -15.51
N ARG A 242 -1.39 -18.53 -16.50
CA ARG A 242 -1.31 -19.27 -17.76
C ARG A 242 -0.40 -20.51 -17.68
N GLY A 243 0.18 -20.79 -16.51
CA GLY A 243 0.98 -22.00 -16.25
C GLY A 243 2.48 -21.85 -16.51
N TYR A 244 2.96 -20.64 -16.80
CA TYR A 244 4.39 -20.40 -17.01
C TYR A 244 5.11 -20.17 -15.68
N LEU A 245 6.24 -20.86 -15.48
CA LEU A 245 7.01 -20.79 -14.23
C LEU A 245 8.14 -19.75 -14.29
N THR A 246 8.69 -19.52 -15.48
CA THR A 246 9.87 -18.68 -15.74
C THR A 246 9.58 -17.66 -16.84
N SER A 247 10.16 -16.47 -16.72
CA SER A 247 10.03 -15.39 -17.71
C SER A 247 11.05 -15.53 -18.83
N GLU A 248 10.70 -14.98 -20.00
CA GLU A 248 11.51 -14.89 -21.21
C GLU A 248 12.43 -13.66 -21.17
N GLY A 249 13.46 -13.65 -22.01
CA GLY A 249 14.32 -12.48 -22.23
C GLY A 249 14.22 -12.03 -23.69
N ASN A 250 14.27 -10.72 -23.92
CA ASN A 250 14.27 -10.13 -25.26
C ASN A 250 15.69 -9.83 -25.80
N GLY A 251 16.74 -10.20 -25.06
CA GLY A 251 18.15 -10.00 -25.43
C GLY A 251 18.80 -8.73 -24.87
N GLY A 252 18.05 -7.86 -24.18
CA GLY A 252 18.62 -6.71 -23.44
C GLY A 252 19.08 -7.08 -22.02
N ASN A 253 19.63 -6.09 -21.30
CA ASN A 253 20.14 -6.24 -19.92
C ASN A 253 19.52 -5.25 -18.91
N ASP A 254 18.36 -4.69 -19.22
CA ASP A 254 17.64 -3.74 -18.37
C ASP A 254 16.38 -4.35 -17.71
N LEU A 255 15.70 -3.57 -16.88
CA LEU A 255 14.48 -3.98 -16.15
C LEU A 255 13.34 -4.44 -17.08
N PHE A 256 13.30 -3.93 -18.31
CA PHE A 256 12.27 -4.23 -19.30
C PHE A 256 12.69 -5.35 -20.26
N SER A 257 13.90 -5.88 -20.12
CA SER A 257 14.45 -6.91 -20.99
C SER A 257 13.96 -8.31 -20.64
N TYR A 258 13.48 -8.51 -19.42
CA TYR A 258 12.93 -9.78 -18.93
C TYR A 258 11.42 -9.65 -18.74
N GLY A 259 10.67 -10.62 -19.25
CA GLY A 259 9.23 -10.51 -19.34
C GLY A 259 8.61 -11.66 -20.12
N ARG A 260 7.52 -11.40 -20.85
CA ARG A 260 6.90 -12.41 -21.72
C ARG A 260 6.07 -11.75 -22.81
N THR A 261 5.98 -12.43 -23.95
CA THR A 261 5.06 -12.07 -25.02
C THR A 261 3.64 -12.52 -24.69
N PHE A 262 2.70 -11.58 -24.61
CA PHE A 262 1.27 -11.85 -24.42
C PHE A 262 0.44 -11.12 -25.47
N ASP A 263 -0.85 -11.43 -25.50
CA ASP A 263 -1.85 -10.68 -26.25
C ASP A 263 -1.81 -9.18 -25.86
N SER A 264 -2.00 -8.32 -26.86
CA SER A 264 -1.93 -6.87 -26.69
C SER A 264 -3.16 -6.33 -25.95
N GLY A 265 -3.00 -5.19 -25.29
CA GLY A 265 -4.05 -4.58 -24.49
C GLY A 265 -4.27 -5.21 -23.11
N LEU A 266 -3.34 -6.02 -22.61
CA LEU A 266 -3.36 -6.62 -21.26
C LEU A 266 -3.13 -5.58 -20.16
N ILE A 267 -2.28 -4.58 -20.43
CA ILE A 267 -2.22 -3.38 -19.60
C ILE A 267 -3.05 -2.33 -20.32
N PRO A 268 -4.07 -1.74 -19.67
CA PRO A 268 -4.76 -0.61 -20.27
C PRO A 268 -3.77 0.52 -20.52
N ASP A 269 -3.90 1.23 -21.67
CA ASP A 269 -2.98 2.32 -22.04
C ASP A 269 -3.04 3.47 -21.02
N PHE A 270 -2.27 3.30 -19.96
CA PHE A 270 -1.94 4.27 -18.93
C PHE A 270 -0.43 4.55 -18.93
N SER A 271 0.28 4.10 -19.98
CA SER A 271 1.70 3.69 -20.07
C SER A 271 2.78 4.74 -19.75
N SER A 272 2.43 5.86 -19.12
CA SER A 272 3.37 6.87 -18.61
C SER A 272 2.94 7.52 -17.29
N LYS A 273 1.88 7.02 -16.63
CA LYS A 273 1.20 7.75 -15.56
C LYS A 273 1.64 7.26 -14.17
N GLU A 274 2.31 8.13 -13.42
CA GLU A 274 2.66 7.91 -11.99
C GLU A 274 1.43 7.78 -11.06
N HIS A 275 0.23 8.14 -11.55
CA HIS A 275 -1.03 8.07 -10.81
C HIS A 275 -2.22 7.73 -11.72
N VAL A 276 -2.85 6.57 -11.51
CA VAL A 276 -4.11 6.16 -12.15
C VAL A 276 -5.29 6.69 -11.32
N SER A 277 -6.18 7.50 -11.88
CA SER A 277 -7.39 7.93 -11.16
C SER A 277 -8.54 6.92 -11.30
N LEU A 278 -9.56 7.02 -10.45
CA LEU A 278 -10.81 6.25 -10.65
C LEU A 278 -11.48 6.55 -12.00
N TRP A 279 -11.19 7.72 -12.57
CA TRP A 279 -11.74 8.16 -13.84
C TRP A 279 -11.02 7.54 -15.05
N ASP A 280 -9.68 7.40 -14.95
CA ASP A 280 -8.88 6.67 -15.94
C ASP A 280 -9.39 5.23 -16.10
N ILE A 281 -9.77 4.60 -14.98
CA ILE A 281 -10.43 3.30 -14.97
C ILE A 281 -11.77 3.35 -15.70
N GLY A 282 -12.65 4.29 -15.33
CA GLY A 282 -14.01 4.36 -15.88
C GLY A 282 -14.04 4.49 -17.41
N GLY A 283 -13.09 5.22 -18.00
CA GLY A 283 -12.96 5.37 -19.45
C GLY A 283 -12.44 4.11 -20.17
N LYS A 284 -11.71 3.23 -19.48
CA LYS A 284 -11.06 2.04 -20.06
C LYS A 284 -11.60 0.71 -19.53
N ILE A 285 -12.66 0.73 -18.71
CA ILE A 285 -13.23 -0.47 -18.08
C ILE A 285 -13.75 -1.51 -19.09
N ASN A 286 -14.15 -1.05 -20.28
CA ASN A 286 -14.61 -1.89 -21.38
C ASN A 286 -13.49 -2.22 -22.38
N GLN A 287 -12.22 -1.99 -22.04
CA GLN A 287 -11.11 -2.45 -22.88
C GLN A 287 -11.05 -3.98 -22.86
N HIS A 288 -10.89 -4.56 -24.04
CA HIS A 288 -10.74 -5.99 -24.27
C HIS A 288 -9.32 -6.33 -24.71
N ILE A 289 -8.84 -7.50 -24.32
CA ILE A 289 -7.55 -8.03 -24.79
C ILE A 289 -7.67 -8.36 -26.28
N ASN A 290 -6.70 -7.92 -27.08
CA ASN A 290 -6.66 -8.23 -28.50
C ASN A 290 -5.82 -9.50 -28.75
N THR A 291 -6.51 -10.59 -29.07
CA THR A 291 -5.92 -11.91 -29.32
C THR A 291 -5.24 -12.05 -30.69
N GLU A 292 -5.43 -11.10 -31.60
CA GLU A 292 -4.83 -11.14 -32.95
C GLU A 292 -3.43 -10.51 -32.98
N LYS A 293 -3.10 -9.69 -31.99
CA LYS A 293 -1.82 -8.97 -31.89
C LYS A 293 -1.16 -9.28 -30.57
N THR A 294 0.10 -9.72 -30.61
CA THR A 294 0.92 -9.92 -29.42
C THR A 294 1.88 -8.75 -29.21
N GLN A 295 2.27 -8.53 -27.95
CA GLN A 295 3.32 -7.61 -27.57
C GLN A 295 4.16 -8.18 -26.42
N PHE A 296 5.44 -7.82 -26.40
CA PHE A 296 6.33 -8.17 -25.30
C PHE A 296 6.12 -7.19 -24.14
N TYR A 297 5.87 -7.72 -22.95
CA TYR A 297 5.78 -6.92 -21.74
C TYR A 297 6.99 -7.19 -20.86
N GLY A 298 7.76 -6.15 -20.53
CA GLY A 298 8.90 -6.23 -19.61
C GLY A 298 8.47 -6.06 -18.15
N PHE A 299 8.92 -6.97 -17.27
CA PHE A 299 8.61 -6.99 -15.84
C PHE A 299 9.74 -7.65 -15.02
N GLY A 300 11.01 -7.39 -15.39
CA GLY A 300 12.19 -8.06 -14.85
C GLY A 300 12.35 -7.95 -13.34
N ASN A 301 11.96 -6.82 -12.75
CA ASN A 301 11.92 -6.61 -11.29
C ASN A 301 11.07 -7.67 -10.55
N THR A 302 10.01 -8.16 -11.20
CA THR A 302 9.09 -9.15 -10.61
C THR A 302 9.36 -10.59 -11.05
N ALA A 303 10.08 -10.79 -12.16
CA ALA A 303 10.54 -12.10 -12.62
C ALA A 303 11.47 -12.81 -11.61
N LEU A 304 12.16 -12.02 -10.77
CA LEU A 304 12.98 -12.51 -9.65
C LEU A 304 12.19 -13.31 -8.60
N TYR A 305 10.88 -13.09 -8.50
CA TYR A 305 10.03 -13.79 -7.53
C TYR A 305 9.51 -15.13 -8.09
N ALA A 306 9.47 -16.15 -7.23
CA ALA A 306 8.97 -17.47 -7.60
C ALA A 306 7.49 -17.40 -8.01
N PRO A 307 7.03 -18.29 -8.91
CA PRO A 307 5.64 -18.32 -9.34
C PRO A 307 4.68 -18.53 -8.14
N THR A 308 5.11 -19.25 -7.12
CA THR A 308 4.33 -19.48 -5.89
C THR A 308 4.01 -18.20 -5.12
N SER A 309 4.83 -17.15 -5.27
CA SER A 309 4.60 -15.85 -4.62
C SER A 309 3.33 -15.16 -5.12
N TYR A 310 2.88 -15.51 -6.33
CA TYR A 310 1.70 -14.94 -6.98
C TYR A 310 0.54 -15.91 -7.05
N LEU A 311 0.60 -17.05 -6.37
CA LEU A 311 -0.43 -18.08 -6.49
C LEU A 311 -1.84 -17.55 -6.14
N PRO A 312 -2.05 -16.76 -5.07
CA PRO A 312 -3.37 -16.17 -4.80
C PRO A 312 -3.88 -15.29 -5.95
N GLN A 313 -3.03 -14.38 -6.45
CA GLN A 313 -3.34 -13.47 -7.54
C GLN A 313 -3.64 -14.23 -8.83
N ALA A 314 -2.80 -15.21 -9.18
CA ALA A 314 -2.94 -16.04 -10.36
C ALA A 314 -4.23 -16.86 -10.35
N VAL A 315 -4.64 -17.41 -9.19
CA VAL A 315 -5.93 -18.08 -9.03
C VAL A 315 -7.08 -17.11 -9.27
N GLY A 316 -7.03 -15.89 -8.71
CA GLY A 316 -8.04 -14.87 -8.93
C GLY A 316 -8.15 -14.42 -10.39
N ILE A 317 -7.01 -14.22 -11.06
CA ILE A 317 -6.93 -13.92 -12.49
C ILE A 317 -7.55 -15.06 -13.30
N ARG A 318 -7.18 -16.32 -13.01
CA ARG A 318 -7.68 -17.47 -13.76
C ARG A 318 -9.18 -17.68 -13.59
N ILE A 319 -9.72 -17.39 -12.40
CA ILE A 319 -11.17 -17.42 -12.16
C ILE A 319 -11.86 -16.35 -13.02
N ALA A 320 -11.32 -15.12 -13.06
CA ALA A 320 -11.88 -14.04 -13.85
C ALA A 320 -11.79 -14.30 -15.38
N ASP A 321 -10.70 -14.91 -15.83
CA ASP A 321 -10.42 -15.29 -17.23
C ASP A 321 -11.47 -16.25 -17.82
N PHE A 322 -12.22 -17.00 -16.98
CA PHE A 322 -13.33 -17.82 -17.46
C PHE A 322 -14.57 -17.03 -17.90
N PHE A 323 -14.72 -15.79 -17.42
CA PHE A 323 -15.94 -15.00 -17.62
C PHE A 323 -15.69 -13.73 -18.44
N THR A 324 -14.44 -13.29 -18.58
CA THR A 324 -14.11 -12.07 -19.31
C THR A 324 -12.65 -12.01 -19.74
N ASP A 325 -12.42 -11.32 -20.84
CA ASP A 325 -11.17 -10.91 -21.45
C ASP A 325 -10.82 -9.45 -21.12
N ARG A 326 -11.51 -8.82 -20.17
CA ARG A 326 -11.25 -7.43 -19.76
C ARG A 326 -10.11 -7.40 -18.74
N PRO A 327 -8.95 -6.80 -19.05
CA PRO A 327 -7.78 -6.87 -18.18
C PRO A 327 -8.02 -6.25 -16.80
N PHE A 328 -8.86 -5.23 -16.73
CA PHE A 328 -9.23 -4.60 -15.46
C PHE A 328 -9.97 -5.57 -14.51
N VAL A 329 -10.87 -6.39 -15.05
CA VAL A 329 -11.60 -7.38 -14.25
C VAL A 329 -10.66 -8.51 -13.82
N LEU A 330 -9.73 -8.92 -14.68
CA LEU A 330 -8.67 -9.86 -14.32
C LEU A 330 -7.83 -9.33 -13.15
N ALA A 331 -7.45 -8.05 -13.20
CA ALA A 331 -6.70 -7.41 -12.13
C ALA A 331 -7.49 -7.38 -10.81
N TYR A 332 -8.77 -6.99 -10.82
CA TYR A 332 -9.57 -7.03 -9.60
C TYR A 332 -9.80 -8.46 -9.08
N GLY A 333 -9.94 -9.45 -9.97
CA GLY A 333 -10.01 -10.86 -9.59
C GLY A 333 -8.79 -11.30 -8.79
N GLY A 334 -7.59 -10.98 -9.27
CA GLY A 334 -6.34 -11.27 -8.57
C GLY A 334 -6.23 -10.57 -7.21
N ARG A 335 -6.55 -9.29 -7.14
CA ARG A 335 -6.55 -8.51 -5.88
C ARG A 335 -7.52 -9.08 -4.83
N ILE A 336 -8.75 -9.44 -5.24
CA ILE A 336 -9.76 -9.98 -4.33
C ILE A 336 -9.29 -11.32 -3.73
N VAL A 337 -8.73 -12.22 -4.54
CA VAL A 337 -8.23 -13.50 -4.01
C VAL A 337 -7.00 -13.31 -3.12
N ASN A 338 -6.11 -12.36 -3.43
CA ASN A 338 -5.00 -12.00 -2.54
C ASN A 338 -5.48 -11.48 -1.18
N MET A 339 -6.45 -10.55 -1.20
CA MET A 339 -7.11 -10.01 0.00
C MET A 339 -7.73 -11.13 0.84
N LEU A 340 -8.52 -12.01 0.23
CA LEU A 340 -9.16 -13.12 0.95
C LEU A 340 -8.13 -14.11 1.53
N CYS A 341 -7.07 -14.41 0.79
CA CYS A 341 -5.99 -15.29 1.24
C CYS A 341 -5.27 -14.69 2.46
N PHE A 342 -4.88 -13.42 2.38
CA PHE A 342 -4.27 -12.70 3.50
C PHE A 342 -5.15 -12.71 4.74
N GLY A 343 -6.43 -12.31 4.58
CA GLY A 343 -7.41 -12.27 5.67
C GLY A 343 -7.64 -13.63 6.31
N LEU A 344 -7.71 -14.70 5.50
CA LEU A 344 -7.87 -16.07 6.00
C LEU A 344 -6.64 -16.54 6.81
N ILE A 345 -5.43 -16.31 6.31
CA ILE A 345 -4.21 -16.71 7.03
C ILE A 345 -4.10 -15.94 8.35
N PHE A 346 -4.37 -14.63 8.36
CA PHE A 346 -4.39 -13.85 9.60
C PHE A 346 -5.49 -14.32 10.55
N PHE A 347 -6.70 -14.59 10.06
CA PHE A 347 -7.78 -15.14 10.89
C PHE A 347 -7.36 -16.44 11.57
N LEU A 348 -6.75 -17.37 10.84
CA LEU A 348 -6.24 -18.64 11.39
C LEU A 348 -5.08 -18.40 12.35
N ALA A 349 -4.17 -17.48 12.05
CA ALA A 349 -3.07 -17.11 12.94
C ALA A 349 -3.59 -16.55 14.27
N ILE A 350 -4.57 -15.65 14.25
CA ILE A 350 -5.21 -15.10 15.45
C ILE A 350 -5.96 -16.19 16.21
N HIS A 351 -6.61 -17.12 15.51
CA HIS A 351 -7.35 -18.22 16.14
C HIS A 351 -6.42 -19.20 16.88
N PHE A 352 -5.30 -19.58 16.25
CA PHE A 352 -4.40 -20.60 16.79
C PHE A 352 -3.29 -20.06 17.67
N THR A 353 -2.98 -18.77 17.62
CA THR A 353 -1.85 -18.24 18.38
C THR A 353 -2.03 -18.47 19.89
N PRO A 354 -1.02 -19.04 20.57
CA PRO A 354 -1.02 -19.08 22.03
C PRO A 354 -0.83 -17.70 22.65
N VAL A 355 -0.33 -16.74 21.88
CA VAL A 355 0.30 -15.53 22.38
C VAL A 355 0.06 -14.35 21.44
N GLY A 356 -0.22 -13.16 21.99
CA GLY A 356 -0.25 -11.92 21.22
C GLY A 356 -1.42 -11.84 20.25
N LYS A 357 -2.55 -12.46 20.58
CA LYS A 357 -3.77 -12.50 19.76
C LYS A 357 -4.18 -11.11 19.25
N ASN A 358 -4.31 -10.15 20.16
CA ASN A 358 -4.67 -8.78 19.81
C ASN A 358 -3.58 -8.11 18.96
N PHE A 359 -2.29 -8.31 19.28
CA PHE A 359 -1.19 -7.75 18.52
C PHE A 359 -1.20 -8.21 17.06
N ILE A 360 -1.40 -9.52 16.81
CA ILE A 360 -1.50 -10.05 15.44
C ILE A 360 -2.70 -9.45 14.69
N ALA A 361 -3.83 -9.25 15.38
CA ALA A 361 -4.99 -8.58 14.79
C ALA A 361 -4.67 -7.13 14.37
N PHE A 362 -4.05 -6.33 15.25
CA PHE A 362 -3.65 -4.96 14.90
C PHE A 362 -2.57 -4.91 13.83
N LEU A 363 -1.64 -5.87 13.82
CA LEU A 363 -0.62 -5.99 12.76
C LEU A 363 -1.28 -6.21 11.39
N GLY A 364 -2.30 -7.07 11.31
CA GLY A 364 -3.04 -7.29 10.07
C GLY A 364 -3.90 -6.09 9.63
N LEU A 365 -4.25 -5.21 10.56
CA LEU A 365 -5.07 -4.02 10.30
C LEU A 365 -4.25 -2.76 9.98
N VAL A 366 -2.92 -2.78 10.07
CA VAL A 366 -2.08 -1.62 9.71
C VAL A 366 -2.43 -1.19 8.27
N PRO A 367 -2.66 0.11 7.99
CA PRO A 367 -3.12 0.58 6.67
C PRO A 367 -2.30 0.06 5.49
N ILE A 368 -0.96 0.07 5.60
CA ILE A 368 -0.08 -0.42 4.54
C ILE A 368 -0.26 -1.93 4.28
N ASN A 369 -0.56 -2.74 5.31
CA ASN A 369 -0.81 -4.17 5.15
C ASN A 369 -2.14 -4.43 4.45
N ILE A 370 -3.17 -3.62 4.75
CA ILE A 370 -4.44 -3.68 4.05
C ILE A 370 -4.25 -3.26 2.59
N GLN A 371 -3.49 -2.20 2.29
CA GLN A 371 -3.15 -1.86 0.90
C GLN A 371 -2.40 -3.00 0.21
N SER A 372 -1.36 -3.56 0.83
CA SER A 372 -0.61 -4.68 0.25
C SER A 372 -1.51 -5.88 -0.05
N ALA A 373 -2.45 -6.21 0.84
CA ALA A 373 -3.41 -7.29 0.63
C ALA A 373 -4.38 -7.02 -0.53
N ASN A 374 -4.68 -5.75 -0.80
CA ASN A 374 -5.53 -5.31 -1.92
C ASN A 374 -4.75 -4.99 -3.20
N SER A 375 -3.45 -5.33 -3.25
CA SER A 375 -2.58 -5.13 -4.41
C SER A 375 -2.21 -6.44 -5.09
N MET A 376 -1.52 -6.36 -6.24
CA MET A 376 -0.89 -7.53 -6.88
C MET A 376 0.44 -7.96 -6.26
N SER A 377 0.97 -7.21 -5.30
CA SER A 377 2.27 -7.52 -4.70
C SER A 377 2.27 -8.82 -3.89
N ALA A 378 3.40 -9.51 -3.91
CA ALA A 378 3.67 -10.67 -3.06
C ALA A 378 3.92 -10.31 -1.57
N ASP A 379 4.01 -9.02 -1.23
CA ASP A 379 4.31 -8.55 0.12
C ASP A 379 3.28 -9.04 1.16
N ALA A 380 2.00 -9.03 0.80
CA ALA A 380 0.92 -9.49 1.68
C ALA A 380 1.09 -10.97 2.05
N LEU A 381 1.36 -11.82 1.04
CA LEU A 381 1.57 -13.24 1.25
C LEU A 381 2.83 -13.50 2.10
N ALA A 382 3.91 -12.75 1.87
CA ALA A 382 5.14 -12.87 2.66
C ALA A 382 4.89 -12.56 4.15
N LEU A 383 4.16 -11.48 4.45
CA LEU A 383 3.77 -11.15 5.83
C LEU A 383 2.86 -12.23 6.43
N ALA A 384 1.85 -12.68 5.71
CA ALA A 384 0.93 -13.71 6.17
C ALA A 384 1.67 -15.04 6.50
N LEU A 385 2.60 -15.46 5.64
CA LEU A 385 3.39 -16.67 5.83
C LEU A 385 4.38 -16.58 6.99
N THR A 386 5.04 -15.45 7.18
CA THR A 386 5.96 -15.24 8.32
C THR A 386 5.21 -15.26 9.64
N VAL A 387 4.07 -14.57 9.73
CA VAL A 387 3.18 -14.62 10.90
C VAL A 387 2.68 -16.05 11.13
N ALA A 388 2.23 -16.75 10.08
CA ALA A 388 1.76 -18.13 10.19
C ALA A 388 2.87 -19.09 10.65
N MET A 389 4.12 -18.91 10.19
CA MET A 389 5.27 -19.71 10.62
C MET A 389 5.57 -19.50 12.11
N VAL A 390 5.62 -18.24 12.57
CA VAL A 390 5.83 -17.91 13.99
C VAL A 390 4.71 -18.53 14.83
N VAL A 391 3.44 -18.33 14.45
CA VAL A 391 2.30 -18.88 15.18
C VAL A 391 2.31 -20.40 15.18
N PHE A 392 2.60 -21.06 14.06
CA PHE A 392 2.68 -22.50 13.97
C PHE A 392 3.71 -23.08 14.94
N VAL A 393 4.93 -22.52 14.95
CA VAL A 393 6.01 -22.96 15.84
C VAL A 393 5.62 -22.77 17.30
N LEU A 394 5.10 -21.60 17.66
CA LEU A 394 4.69 -21.29 19.04
C LEU A 394 3.53 -22.19 19.50
N TYR A 395 2.56 -22.43 18.63
CA TYR A 395 1.44 -23.34 18.89
C TYR A 395 1.91 -24.78 19.11
N MET A 396 2.86 -25.27 18.31
CA MET A 396 3.45 -26.59 18.50
C MET A 396 4.31 -26.68 19.75
N ARG A 397 4.98 -25.60 20.15
CA ARG A 397 5.84 -25.58 21.34
C ARG A 397 5.06 -25.47 22.64
N TYR A 398 4.06 -24.58 22.73
CA TYR A 398 3.42 -24.23 23.99
C TYR A 398 1.99 -24.76 24.14
N SER A 399 1.19 -24.84 23.07
CA SER A 399 -0.22 -25.25 23.18
C SER A 399 -0.43 -26.76 23.04
N LYS A 400 0.38 -27.43 22.21
CA LYS A 400 0.21 -28.87 21.93
C LYS A 400 1.19 -29.73 22.72
N LYS A 401 0.66 -30.78 23.35
CA LYS A 401 1.44 -31.78 24.12
C LYS A 401 1.63 -33.13 23.42
N LYS A 402 0.70 -33.56 22.56
CA LYS A 402 0.75 -34.85 21.84
C LYS A 402 1.50 -34.78 20.51
N VAL A 403 2.23 -35.84 20.12
CA VAL A 403 2.96 -35.96 18.82
C VAL A 403 2.18 -35.37 17.64
N MET A 404 2.89 -34.68 16.73
CA MET A 404 2.29 -34.05 15.56
C MET A 404 1.57 -35.06 14.66
N ARG A 405 0.36 -34.69 14.24
CA ARG A 405 -0.42 -35.46 13.27
C ARG A 405 0.19 -35.30 11.87
N LYS A 406 -0.07 -36.25 10.96
CA LYS A 406 0.42 -36.21 9.57
C LYS A 406 0.09 -34.89 8.86
N TRP A 407 -1.12 -34.36 9.04
CA TRP A 407 -1.50 -33.08 8.46
C TRP A 407 -0.72 -31.88 9.05
N GLN A 408 -0.31 -31.94 10.32
CA GLN A 408 0.50 -30.87 10.95
C GLN A 408 1.93 -30.88 10.41
N LEU A 409 2.48 -32.07 10.17
CA LEU A 409 3.75 -32.23 9.46
C LEU A 409 3.64 -31.75 8.01
N GLY A 410 2.57 -32.11 7.31
CA GLY A 410 2.29 -31.61 5.96
C GLY A 410 2.20 -30.08 5.93
N LEU A 411 1.45 -29.48 6.87
CA LEU A 411 1.35 -28.03 7.00
C LEU A 411 2.70 -27.37 7.30
N MET A 412 3.54 -27.97 8.15
CA MET A 412 4.91 -27.50 8.41
C MET A 412 5.70 -27.40 7.10
N TYR A 413 5.71 -28.47 6.29
CA TYR A 413 6.43 -28.49 5.02
C TYR A 413 5.84 -27.52 3.98
N ILE A 414 4.52 -27.40 3.92
CA ILE A 414 3.85 -26.44 3.04
C ILE A 414 4.26 -25.01 3.43
N LEU A 415 4.18 -24.63 4.71
CA LEU A 415 4.57 -23.30 5.17
C LEU A 415 6.04 -23.00 4.87
N THR A 416 6.94 -23.96 5.13
CA THR A 416 8.37 -23.80 4.83
C THR A 416 8.61 -23.66 3.33
N GLY A 417 7.96 -24.47 2.49
CA GLY A 417 8.12 -24.41 1.04
C GLY A 417 7.65 -23.09 0.45
N PHE A 418 6.45 -22.64 0.85
CA PHE A 418 5.92 -21.35 0.43
C PHE A 418 6.79 -20.18 0.91
N LEU A 419 7.29 -20.21 2.15
CA LEU A 419 8.11 -19.14 2.69
C LEU A 419 9.47 -19.03 1.98
N CYS A 420 10.12 -20.16 1.68
CA CYS A 420 11.38 -20.21 0.93
C CYS A 420 11.24 -19.67 -0.50
N LEU A 421 10.11 -19.93 -1.14
CA LEU A 421 9.86 -19.50 -2.52
C LEU A 421 9.23 -18.09 -2.60
N CYS A 422 8.54 -17.63 -1.55
CA CYS A 422 7.84 -16.33 -1.59
C CYS A 422 8.82 -15.17 -1.76
N LYS A 423 9.74 -15.02 -0.78
CA LYS A 423 10.84 -14.05 -0.79
C LYS A 423 11.99 -14.59 0.04
N VAL A 424 13.14 -14.83 -0.60
CA VAL A 424 14.31 -15.49 0.01
C VAL A 424 14.82 -14.76 1.25
N VAL A 425 14.67 -13.43 1.32
CA VAL A 425 15.05 -12.60 2.48
C VAL A 425 14.36 -13.05 3.78
N TYR A 426 13.16 -13.65 3.69
CA TYR A 426 12.42 -14.16 4.85
C TYR A 426 12.69 -15.63 5.17
N MET A 427 13.54 -16.32 4.40
CA MET A 427 13.93 -17.71 4.66
C MET A 427 14.42 -17.96 6.11
N PRO A 428 15.16 -17.05 6.78
CA PRO A 428 15.60 -17.28 8.17
C PRO A 428 14.48 -17.57 9.17
N PHE A 429 13.22 -17.18 8.89
CA PHE A 429 12.07 -17.59 9.72
C PHE A 429 11.89 -19.12 9.79
N CYS A 430 12.39 -19.87 8.80
CA CYS A 430 12.40 -21.33 8.84
C CYS A 430 13.32 -21.90 9.95
N LEU A 431 14.30 -21.13 10.44
CA LEU A 431 15.13 -21.53 11.59
C LEU A 431 14.29 -21.67 12.87
N LEU A 432 13.12 -21.03 12.94
CA LEU A 432 12.22 -21.17 14.08
C LEU A 432 11.66 -22.60 14.21
N LEU A 433 11.71 -23.43 13.15
CA LEU A 433 11.32 -24.83 13.22
C LEU A 433 12.14 -25.62 14.26
N PHE A 434 13.39 -25.21 14.53
CA PHE A 434 14.22 -25.82 15.59
C PHE A 434 13.69 -25.57 17.00
N LEU A 435 12.77 -24.61 17.17
CA LEU A 435 12.06 -24.40 18.43
C LEU A 435 10.94 -25.42 18.65
N ILE A 436 10.59 -26.26 17.67
CA ILE A 436 9.60 -27.32 17.90
C ILE A 436 10.26 -28.41 18.76
N PRO A 437 9.73 -28.71 19.97
CA PRO A 437 10.35 -29.69 20.86
C PRO A 437 10.45 -31.09 20.24
N LYS A 438 11.48 -31.86 20.61
CA LYS A 438 11.74 -33.20 20.04
C LYS A 438 10.62 -34.18 20.36
N GLU A 439 9.94 -33.98 21.48
CA GLU A 439 8.80 -34.75 22.00
C GLU A 439 7.56 -34.60 21.10
N ARG A 440 7.53 -33.57 20.25
CA ARG A 440 6.49 -33.38 19.23
C ARG A 440 6.61 -34.40 18.10
N PHE A 441 7.74 -35.09 17.99
CA PHE A 441 8.01 -36.09 16.98
C PHE A 441 7.98 -37.49 17.59
N ARG A 442 7.64 -38.50 16.77
CA ARG A 442 7.45 -39.89 17.22
C ARG A 442 8.66 -40.47 17.96
N SER A 443 9.88 -40.08 17.57
CA SER A 443 11.13 -40.53 18.16
C SER A 443 12.24 -39.52 17.87
N ARG A 444 13.37 -39.63 18.59
CA ARG A 444 14.57 -38.80 18.35
C ARG A 444 15.14 -38.99 16.93
N LYS A 445 15.08 -40.21 16.38
CA LYS A 445 15.44 -40.47 14.97
C LYS A 445 14.50 -39.74 14.02
N ASN A 446 13.20 -39.76 14.29
CA ASN A 446 12.20 -39.07 13.47
C ASN A 446 12.35 -37.55 13.54
N TYR A 447 12.71 -36.98 14.69
CA TYR A 447 13.04 -35.55 14.81
C TYR A 447 14.18 -35.16 13.86
N TRP A 448 15.31 -35.87 13.92
CA TRP A 448 16.45 -35.58 13.05
C TRP A 448 16.16 -35.83 11.58
N PHE A 449 15.36 -36.85 11.26
CA PHE A 449 14.86 -37.05 9.89
C PHE A 449 14.12 -35.81 9.39
N HIS A 450 13.16 -35.29 10.15
CA HIS A 450 12.41 -34.09 9.75
C HIS A 450 13.29 -32.83 9.70
N VAL A 451 14.29 -32.70 10.57
CA VAL A 451 15.29 -31.63 10.52
C VAL A 451 16.08 -31.70 9.21
N VAL A 452 16.60 -32.87 8.84
CA VAL A 452 17.35 -33.05 7.58
C VAL A 452 16.45 -32.78 6.38
N CYS A 453 15.22 -33.30 6.36
CA CYS A 453 14.28 -33.05 5.28
C CYS A 453 13.89 -31.57 5.16
N ALA A 454 13.63 -30.89 6.28
CA ALA A 454 13.32 -29.46 6.27
C ALA A 454 14.53 -28.63 5.83
N GLY A 455 15.73 -28.94 6.35
CA GLY A 455 16.97 -28.31 5.94
C GLY A 455 17.26 -28.49 4.45
N ALA A 456 17.15 -29.71 3.94
CA ALA A 456 17.31 -30.01 2.52
C ALA A 456 16.29 -29.24 1.67
N MET A 457 15.02 -29.21 2.07
CA MET A 457 13.98 -28.45 1.36
C MET A 457 14.27 -26.94 1.35
N ILE A 458 14.69 -26.37 2.49
CA ILE A 458 15.06 -24.96 2.59
C ILE A 458 16.21 -24.64 1.62
N LEU A 459 17.26 -25.46 1.63
CA LEU A 459 18.43 -25.26 0.76
C LEU A 459 18.05 -25.42 -0.72
N ILE A 460 17.38 -26.53 -1.08
CA ILE A 460 17.00 -26.82 -2.46
C ILE A 460 16.07 -25.74 -3.02
N LEU A 461 15.04 -25.35 -2.28
CA LEU A 461 14.07 -24.37 -2.78
C LEU A 461 14.67 -22.96 -2.83
N SER A 462 15.40 -22.54 -1.79
CA SER A 462 15.95 -21.16 -1.74
C SER A 462 17.08 -20.98 -2.74
N PHE A 463 18.07 -21.89 -2.74
CA PHE A 463 19.21 -21.79 -3.68
C PHE A 463 18.84 -22.23 -5.08
N GLY A 464 17.93 -23.21 -5.24
CA GLY A 464 17.43 -23.61 -6.54
C GLY A 464 16.68 -22.48 -7.23
N TRP A 465 15.77 -21.79 -6.52
CA TRP A 465 15.12 -20.61 -7.08
C TRP A 465 16.11 -19.47 -7.31
N LEU A 466 17.04 -19.21 -6.38
CA LEU A 466 18.06 -18.17 -6.57
C LEU A 466 18.91 -18.39 -7.82
N ALA A 467 19.28 -19.64 -8.13
CA ALA A 467 20.04 -19.99 -9.34
C ALA A 467 19.24 -19.79 -10.64
N ILE A 468 17.90 -19.86 -10.57
CA ILE A 468 17.02 -19.52 -11.70
C ILE A 468 16.86 -18.00 -11.78
N ALA A 469 16.56 -17.37 -10.65
CA ALA A 469 16.30 -15.94 -10.53
C ALA A 469 17.52 -15.08 -10.85
N SER A 470 18.74 -15.60 -10.65
CA SER A 470 19.98 -14.87 -10.98
C SER A 470 20.09 -14.50 -12.46
N ARG A 471 19.34 -15.19 -13.34
CA ARG A 471 19.24 -14.88 -14.78
C ARG A 471 18.46 -13.58 -15.04
N TYR A 472 17.63 -13.16 -14.10
CA TYR A 472 16.81 -11.94 -14.18
C TYR A 472 17.44 -10.78 -13.40
N LEU A 473 18.64 -10.96 -12.83
CA LEU A 473 19.40 -9.86 -12.25
C LEU A 473 19.89 -8.97 -13.39
N CYS A 474 19.28 -7.80 -13.51
CA CYS A 474 19.61 -6.76 -14.46
C CYS A 474 20.01 -5.49 -13.72
N GLU A 475 20.50 -4.49 -14.47
CA GLU A 475 20.70 -3.15 -13.92
C GLU A 475 19.33 -2.54 -13.60
N SER A 476 18.94 -2.58 -12.32
CA SER A 476 17.65 -2.05 -11.87
C SER A 476 17.62 -0.52 -11.84
N GLN A 477 18.79 0.09 -11.69
CA GLN A 477 19.08 1.51 -11.72
C GLN A 477 20.43 1.71 -12.41
N PRO A 478 20.65 2.87 -13.08
CA PRO A 478 21.93 3.17 -13.70
C PRO A 478 23.09 3.04 -12.70
N GLY A 479 24.11 2.24 -13.07
CA GLY A 479 25.32 2.05 -12.26
C GLY A 479 25.22 1.01 -11.15
N VAL A 480 24.15 0.19 -11.11
CA VAL A 480 24.06 -0.96 -10.20
C VAL A 480 24.93 -2.11 -10.73
N ASP A 481 25.89 -2.56 -9.92
CA ASP A 481 26.67 -3.78 -10.17
C ASP A 481 26.63 -4.67 -8.94
N THR A 482 25.75 -5.69 -8.96
CA THR A 482 25.56 -6.60 -7.83
C THR A 482 26.82 -7.39 -7.50
N ALA A 483 27.60 -7.82 -8.49
CA ALA A 483 28.79 -8.63 -8.26
C ALA A 483 29.91 -7.81 -7.61
N ALA A 484 30.12 -6.58 -8.09
CA ALA A 484 31.08 -5.65 -7.51
C ALA A 484 30.66 -5.23 -6.09
N GLN A 485 29.37 -4.96 -5.83
CA GLN A 485 28.87 -4.62 -4.49
C GLN A 485 29.12 -5.74 -3.48
N LEU A 486 28.78 -6.98 -3.83
CA LEU A 486 29.00 -8.14 -2.95
C LEU A 486 30.50 -8.37 -2.68
N THR A 487 31.33 -8.23 -3.71
CA THR A 487 32.79 -8.29 -3.56
C THR A 487 33.30 -7.16 -2.67
N GLY A 488 32.73 -5.96 -2.79
CA GLY A 488 33.03 -4.79 -1.97
C GLY A 488 32.75 -5.01 -0.49
N ILE A 489 31.59 -5.59 -0.15
CA ILE A 489 31.25 -5.96 1.23
C ILE A 489 32.29 -6.91 1.81
N LEU A 490 32.70 -7.94 1.06
CA LEU A 490 33.66 -8.94 1.53
C LEU A 490 35.08 -8.37 1.71
N LYS A 491 35.50 -7.48 0.81
CA LYS A 491 36.83 -6.85 0.88
C LYS A 491 36.92 -5.78 1.97
N ASN A 492 35.85 -5.02 2.19
CA ASN A 492 35.83 -3.94 3.17
C ASN A 492 34.48 -3.87 3.92
N PRO A 493 34.25 -4.79 4.87
CA PRO A 493 32.99 -4.84 5.62
C PRO A 493 32.77 -3.61 6.50
N VAL A 494 33.85 -2.93 6.93
CA VAL A 494 33.78 -1.72 7.74
C VAL A 494 33.15 -0.57 6.95
N THR A 495 33.53 -0.40 5.69
CA THR A 495 32.88 0.59 4.80
C THR A 495 31.40 0.31 4.64
N PHE A 496 31.00 -0.96 4.45
CA PHE A 496 29.59 -1.32 4.38
C PHE A 496 28.83 -0.97 5.67
N VAL A 497 29.43 -1.21 6.86
CA VAL A 497 28.84 -0.80 8.14
C VAL A 497 28.66 0.71 8.21
N PHE A 498 29.63 1.51 7.76
CA PHE A 498 29.47 2.97 7.71
C PHE A 498 28.36 3.40 6.74
N THR A 499 28.30 2.82 5.55
CA THR A 499 27.22 3.06 4.57
C THR A 499 25.85 2.70 5.16
N PHE A 500 25.77 1.57 5.86
CA PHE A 500 24.56 1.13 6.56
C PHE A 500 24.14 2.13 7.66
N VAL A 501 25.06 2.56 8.52
CA VAL A 501 24.77 3.53 9.59
C VAL A 501 24.33 4.88 9.00
N ARG A 502 25.01 5.37 7.96
CA ARG A 502 24.60 6.60 7.23
C ARG A 502 23.20 6.48 6.64
N SER A 503 22.82 5.28 6.20
CA SER A 503 21.48 5.01 5.67
C SER A 503 20.43 5.04 6.77
N LEU A 504 20.73 4.49 7.96
CA LEU A 504 19.84 4.57 9.11
C LEU A 504 19.67 5.99 9.62
N ASP A 505 20.75 6.77 9.64
CA ASP A 505 20.73 8.19 10.01
C ASP A 505 19.88 9.00 9.03
N ALA A 506 20.07 8.79 7.73
CA ALA A 506 19.34 9.51 6.69
C ALA A 506 17.86 9.15 6.60
N PHE A 507 17.50 7.86 6.74
CA PHE A 507 16.17 7.36 6.37
C PHE A 507 15.43 6.64 7.49
N GLY A 508 16.03 6.45 8.68
CA GLY A 508 15.46 5.65 9.76
C GLY A 508 14.08 6.11 10.22
N THR A 509 13.86 7.43 10.32
CA THR A 509 12.54 8.00 10.65
C THR A 509 11.51 7.70 9.57
N ALA A 510 11.89 7.83 8.30
CA ALA A 510 11.02 7.53 7.16
C ALA A 510 10.62 6.04 7.16
N TYR A 511 11.56 5.13 7.42
CA TYR A 511 11.25 3.71 7.54
C TYR A 511 10.20 3.43 8.61
N LEU A 512 10.27 4.09 9.77
CA LEU A 512 9.30 3.91 10.85
C LEU A 512 7.91 4.44 10.49
N THR A 513 7.82 5.62 9.87
CA THR A 513 6.53 6.21 9.50
C THR A 513 5.89 5.48 8.31
N GLU A 514 6.69 5.10 7.31
CA GLU A 514 6.22 4.31 6.16
C GLU A 514 5.72 2.93 6.59
N MET A 515 6.37 2.30 7.57
CA MET A 515 5.94 1.02 8.12
C MET A 515 4.50 1.08 8.66
N MET A 516 4.05 2.25 9.15
CA MET A 516 2.68 2.46 9.63
C MET A 516 1.72 3.00 8.56
N GLY A 517 2.22 3.25 7.34
CA GLY A 517 1.42 3.79 6.24
C GLY A 517 1.36 5.32 6.18
N SER A 518 2.44 6.02 6.52
CA SER A 518 2.53 7.48 6.29
C SER A 518 2.49 7.86 4.81
N ASN A 519 2.90 6.95 3.92
CA ASN A 519 2.80 7.10 2.48
C ASN A 519 2.14 5.85 1.90
N LEU A 520 1.03 6.03 1.19
CA LEU A 520 0.24 4.97 0.57
C LEU A 520 0.24 5.15 -0.96
N GLY A 521 -0.53 4.33 -1.69
CA GLY A 521 -0.46 4.28 -3.15
C GLY A 521 0.94 3.86 -3.60
N TRP A 522 1.54 4.57 -4.56
CA TRP A 522 2.93 4.38 -4.97
C TRP A 522 3.87 5.18 -4.07
N LEU A 523 3.66 5.14 -2.75
CA LEU A 523 4.37 5.98 -1.76
C LEU A 523 4.26 7.49 -2.01
N ASN A 524 3.28 7.91 -2.81
CA ASN A 524 3.05 9.27 -3.26
C ASN A 524 1.75 9.86 -2.70
N ILE A 525 1.01 9.07 -1.92
CA ILE A 525 -0.17 9.52 -1.19
C ILE A 525 0.24 9.78 0.26
N PRO A 526 0.61 11.03 0.62
CA PRO A 526 0.98 11.36 1.98
C PRO A 526 -0.25 11.28 2.89
N VAL A 527 -0.09 10.56 3.99
CA VAL A 527 -1.05 10.44 5.07
C VAL A 527 -0.51 11.21 6.27
N CYS A 528 -1.39 11.85 7.03
CA CYS A 528 -1.00 12.59 8.23
C CYS A 528 -0.13 11.72 9.17
N ASN A 529 1.12 12.13 9.40
CA ASN A 529 2.07 11.40 10.25
C ASN A 529 1.55 11.14 11.67
N LEU A 530 0.64 11.99 12.17
CA LEU A 530 0.01 11.78 13.48
C LEU A 530 -0.85 10.50 13.52
N LEU A 531 -1.46 10.11 12.39
CA LEU A 531 -2.21 8.86 12.26
C LEU A 531 -1.26 7.65 12.33
N ALA A 532 -0.14 7.72 11.62
CA ALA A 532 0.92 6.70 11.66
C ALA A 532 1.50 6.54 13.08
N VAL A 533 1.81 7.65 13.76
CA VAL A 533 2.28 7.66 15.16
C VAL A 533 1.19 7.14 16.10
N GLY A 534 -0.07 7.51 15.89
CA GLY A 534 -1.21 7.00 16.66
C GLY A 534 -1.34 5.48 16.56
N TYR A 535 -1.18 4.92 15.35
CA TYR A 535 -1.22 3.48 15.14
C TYR A 535 -0.01 2.78 15.79
N LEU A 536 1.19 3.37 15.68
CA LEU A 536 2.38 2.88 16.38
C LEU A 536 2.16 2.85 17.90
N LEU A 537 1.56 3.90 18.46
CA LEU A 537 1.19 3.95 19.89
C LEU A 537 0.20 2.86 20.26
N ILE A 538 -0.80 2.55 19.41
CA ILE A 538 -1.70 1.42 19.64
C ILE A 538 -0.93 0.11 19.70
N LEU A 539 -0.01 -0.13 18.75
CA LEU A 539 0.84 -1.33 18.77
C LEU A 539 1.68 -1.41 20.04
N VAL A 540 2.33 -0.32 20.45
CA VAL A 540 3.12 -0.25 21.69
C VAL A 540 2.26 -0.48 22.94
N LEU A 541 1.08 0.14 23.01
CA LEU A 541 0.13 -0.06 24.11
C LEU A 541 -0.36 -1.51 24.20
N GLN A 542 -0.53 -2.18 23.06
CA GLN A 542 -0.83 -3.62 23.04
C GLN A 542 0.31 -4.46 23.58
N VAL A 543 1.57 -4.09 23.32
CA VAL A 543 2.73 -4.75 23.95
C VAL A 543 2.68 -4.60 25.47
N SER A 544 2.35 -3.40 25.96
CA SER A 544 2.33 -3.06 27.38
C SER A 544 1.16 -3.64 28.17
N ARG A 545 -0.04 -3.77 27.57
CA ARG A 545 -1.27 -4.24 28.23
C ARG A 545 -1.50 -5.76 28.16
N ASN A 546 -0.60 -6.49 27.50
CA ASN A 546 -0.90 -7.80 26.92
C ASN A 546 -1.16 -8.91 27.96
N ASN A 547 -2.45 -9.09 28.30
CA ASN A 547 -2.98 -10.10 29.21
C ASN A 547 -3.13 -11.49 28.61
N ASP A 548 -3.34 -11.58 27.30
CA ASP A 548 -3.49 -12.84 26.54
C ASP A 548 -2.20 -13.71 26.51
N MET A 549 -1.21 -13.34 27.32
CA MET A 549 0.14 -13.88 27.41
C MET A 549 0.48 -14.30 28.85
N SER A 550 -0.43 -14.10 29.80
CA SER A 550 -0.17 -14.23 31.23
C SER A 550 0.20 -15.67 31.64
N GLU A 551 -0.35 -16.67 30.96
CA GLU A 551 -0.12 -18.08 31.26
C GLU A 551 1.13 -18.65 30.58
N ILE A 552 1.53 -18.14 29.41
CA ILE A 552 2.61 -18.70 28.59
C ILE A 552 3.87 -17.83 28.67
N HIS A 553 4.87 -18.37 29.36
CA HIS A 553 6.17 -17.73 29.50
C HIS A 553 7.12 -18.21 28.39
N LEU A 554 7.48 -17.29 27.50
CA LEU A 554 8.51 -17.53 26.48
C LEU A 554 9.87 -17.73 27.16
N ASP A 555 10.45 -18.90 26.93
CA ASP A 555 11.77 -19.25 27.45
C ASP A 555 12.89 -18.59 26.63
N LEU A 556 14.08 -18.48 27.24
CA LEU A 556 15.21 -17.75 26.65
C LEU A 556 15.59 -18.26 25.24
N PRO A 557 15.66 -19.58 24.97
CA PRO A 557 15.92 -20.08 23.61
C PRO A 557 14.93 -19.57 22.57
N ALA A 558 13.63 -19.51 22.90
CA ALA A 558 12.62 -19.00 21.99
C ALA A 558 12.83 -17.50 21.73
N LYS A 559 13.12 -16.71 22.77
CA LYS A 559 13.40 -15.27 22.62
C LYS A 559 14.64 -14.99 21.78
N VAL A 560 15.73 -15.72 22.04
CA VAL A 560 16.99 -15.59 21.29
C VAL A 560 16.78 -15.96 19.82
N ALA A 561 16.05 -17.04 19.54
CA ALA A 561 15.75 -17.43 18.17
C ALA A 561 14.86 -16.42 17.44
N LEU A 562 13.80 -15.93 18.10
CA LEU A 562 12.91 -14.89 17.52
C LEU A 562 13.68 -13.60 17.24
N GLY A 563 14.48 -13.10 18.20
CA GLY A 563 15.30 -11.91 18.03
C GLY A 563 16.42 -12.10 17.01
N GLY A 564 17.08 -13.25 17.01
CA GLY A 564 18.13 -13.61 16.05
C GLY A 564 17.61 -13.64 14.61
N VAL A 565 16.43 -14.22 14.37
CA VAL A 565 15.78 -14.18 13.05
C VAL A 565 15.48 -12.72 12.65
N CYS A 566 15.05 -11.86 13.56
CA CYS A 566 14.82 -10.44 13.25
C CYS A 566 16.12 -9.75 12.79
N VAL A 567 17.22 -9.92 13.53
CA VAL A 567 18.52 -9.34 13.18
C VAL A 567 19.02 -9.84 11.82
N LEU A 568 18.89 -11.15 11.56
CA LEU A 568 19.29 -11.75 10.29
C LEU A 568 18.49 -11.18 9.10
N VAL A 569 17.16 -11.16 9.21
CA VAL A 569 16.31 -10.66 8.11
C VAL A 569 16.49 -9.15 7.91
N PHE A 570 16.66 -8.39 9.00
CA PHE A 570 16.97 -6.96 8.93
C PHE A 570 18.27 -6.73 8.14
N GLY A 571 19.36 -7.40 8.51
CA GLY A 571 20.64 -7.32 7.79
C GLY A 571 20.54 -7.76 6.32
N LEU A 572 19.88 -8.90 6.05
CA LEU A 572 19.68 -9.41 4.69
C LEU A 572 18.89 -8.44 3.81
N THR A 573 17.93 -7.70 4.36
CA THR A 573 17.16 -6.69 3.62
C THR A 573 18.07 -5.59 3.09
N PHE A 574 18.96 -5.06 3.94
CA PHE A 574 19.93 -4.03 3.53
C PHE A 574 20.97 -4.56 2.55
N VAL A 575 21.51 -5.77 2.77
CA VAL A 575 22.45 -6.39 1.83
C VAL A 575 21.82 -6.58 0.45
N THR A 576 20.56 -7.04 0.43
CA THR A 576 19.82 -7.26 -0.83
C THR A 576 19.65 -5.96 -1.60
N LEU A 577 19.23 -4.87 -0.96
CA LEU A 577 18.98 -3.60 -1.65
C LEU A 577 20.25 -2.80 -1.95
N TYR A 578 21.31 -3.01 -1.17
CA TYR A 578 22.64 -2.52 -1.54
C TYR A 578 23.15 -3.17 -2.82
N GLY A 579 22.97 -4.49 -2.97
CA GLY A 579 23.39 -5.22 -4.17
C GLY A 579 22.48 -5.02 -5.38
N GLN A 580 21.17 -4.92 -5.17
CA GLN A 580 20.19 -4.95 -6.25
C GLN A 580 19.64 -3.59 -6.68
N TRP A 581 19.74 -2.54 -5.85
CA TRP A 581 19.11 -1.24 -6.12
C TRP A 581 20.09 -0.05 -6.03
N THR A 582 21.15 -0.19 -5.24
CA THR A 582 22.08 0.91 -4.95
C THR A 582 23.25 0.91 -5.94
N ALA A 583 23.49 2.05 -6.60
CA ALA A 583 24.61 2.23 -7.51
C ALA A 583 25.96 1.91 -6.83
N TYR A 584 26.88 1.32 -7.58
CA TYR A 584 28.19 0.92 -7.05
C TYR A 584 28.97 2.12 -6.51
N GLY A 585 29.51 1.98 -5.29
CA GLY A 585 30.27 3.04 -4.62
C GLY A 585 29.42 4.14 -3.96
N TYR A 586 28.10 4.07 -4.02
CA TYR A 586 27.23 5.02 -3.33
C TYR A 586 27.33 4.87 -1.80
N ASP A 587 27.25 5.99 -1.08
CA ASP A 587 27.57 6.07 0.36
C ASP A 587 26.37 5.81 1.28
N LYS A 588 25.20 5.55 0.69
CA LYS A 588 23.93 5.19 1.36
C LYS A 588 23.26 4.04 0.61
N ILE A 589 22.34 3.33 1.27
CA ILE A 589 21.57 2.22 0.70
C ILE A 589 20.20 2.75 0.30
N LEU A 590 19.89 2.69 -0.99
CA LEU A 590 18.62 3.15 -1.55
C LEU A 590 17.62 2.00 -1.74
N GLY A 591 16.34 2.33 -1.85
CA GLY A 591 15.26 1.38 -2.14
C GLY A 591 14.72 0.60 -0.94
N VAL A 592 15.31 0.80 0.26
CA VAL A 592 14.80 0.24 1.53
C VAL A 592 13.52 0.98 1.91
N GLN A 593 12.51 0.23 2.33
CA GLN A 593 11.19 0.77 2.65
C GLN A 593 10.69 0.23 3.98
N GLY A 594 9.94 1.04 4.72
CA GLY A 594 9.44 0.68 6.05
C GLY A 594 8.65 -0.63 6.09
N ARG A 595 7.89 -0.93 5.02
CA ARG A 595 7.05 -2.14 4.93
C ARG A 595 7.83 -3.45 5.00
N TYR A 596 9.11 -3.47 4.63
CA TYR A 596 9.93 -4.69 4.67
C TYR A 596 10.17 -5.20 6.10
N PHE A 597 9.98 -4.33 7.10
CA PHE A 597 10.18 -4.64 8.52
C PHE A 597 8.89 -5.10 9.23
N LEU A 598 7.72 -5.02 8.59
CA LEU A 598 6.45 -5.48 9.17
C LEU A 598 6.45 -6.95 9.60
N PRO A 599 7.02 -7.89 8.81
CA PRO A 599 7.19 -9.28 9.22
C PRO A 599 7.99 -9.47 10.52
N LEU A 600 8.86 -8.52 10.86
CA LEU A 600 9.73 -8.58 12.03
C LEU A 600 9.02 -8.18 13.32
N LEU A 601 7.92 -7.43 13.25
CA LEU A 601 7.30 -6.83 14.43
C LEU A 601 6.81 -7.88 15.44
N LEU A 602 6.13 -8.93 14.96
CA LEU A 602 5.64 -10.02 15.82
C LEU A 602 6.79 -10.73 16.57
N PRO A 603 7.79 -11.34 15.88
CA PRO A 603 8.88 -12.02 16.57
C PRO A 603 9.72 -11.06 17.44
N LEU A 604 9.95 -9.82 17.00
CA LEU A 604 10.72 -8.82 17.74
C LEU A 604 10.06 -8.50 19.08
N ILE A 605 8.75 -8.23 19.06
CA ILE A 605 7.99 -7.92 20.28
C ILE A 605 7.95 -9.11 21.24
N LEU A 606 7.78 -10.33 20.73
CA LEU A 606 7.82 -11.53 21.54
C LEU A 606 9.22 -11.78 22.15
N ALA A 607 10.29 -11.42 21.44
CA ALA A 607 11.66 -11.52 21.94
C ALA A 607 11.97 -10.49 23.04
N LEU A 608 11.56 -9.23 22.85
CA LEU A 608 11.85 -8.12 23.75
C LEU A 608 10.99 -8.10 25.02
N LYS A 609 9.88 -8.86 25.06
CA LYS A 609 8.93 -8.79 26.18
C LYS A 609 9.57 -9.21 27.52
N PRO A 610 9.57 -8.37 28.57
CA PRO A 610 10.00 -8.77 29.92
C PRO A 610 8.97 -9.67 30.60
N LYS A 611 9.38 -10.41 31.64
CA LYS A 611 8.57 -11.46 32.31
C LYS A 611 7.32 -10.94 33.03
N LYS A 612 7.20 -9.64 33.33
CA LYS A 612 6.07 -9.06 34.07
C LYS A 612 5.70 -7.70 33.50
N PHE A 613 4.50 -7.59 32.95
CA PHE A 613 3.76 -6.33 32.86
C PHE A 613 2.40 -6.53 33.53
N ALA A 614 1.80 -5.42 33.97
CA ALA A 614 0.58 -5.39 34.78
C ALA A 614 -0.58 -6.16 34.13
N ALA A 615 -1.39 -6.80 34.97
CA ALA A 615 -2.64 -7.43 34.54
C ALA A 615 -3.57 -6.35 33.94
N GLY A 616 -3.73 -6.38 32.61
CA GLY A 616 -4.90 -5.87 31.91
C GLY A 616 -6.16 -6.66 32.25
N GLU A 617 -7.22 -6.45 31.48
CA GLU A 617 -8.45 -7.24 31.55
C GLU A 617 -8.39 -8.33 30.46
N ASP A 618 -8.78 -9.55 30.79
CA ASP A 618 -8.85 -10.65 29.81
C ASP A 618 -9.98 -10.37 28.81
N GLY A 619 -9.64 -10.34 27.52
CA GLY A 619 -10.61 -10.19 26.44
C GLY A 619 -10.24 -9.17 25.37
N THR A 620 -11.15 -8.97 24.43
CA THR A 620 -10.94 -8.09 23.28
C THR A 620 -10.84 -6.62 23.72
N PRO A 621 -9.74 -5.90 23.38
CA PRO A 621 -9.52 -4.52 23.77
C PRO A 621 -10.33 -3.57 22.89
N TRP A 622 -11.66 -3.54 23.08
CA TRP A 622 -12.60 -2.78 22.27
C TRP A 622 -12.21 -1.31 22.08
N GLY A 623 -11.67 -0.65 23.11
CA GLY A 623 -11.21 0.75 22.97
C GLY A 623 -10.05 0.93 21.98
N LEU A 624 -9.11 -0.03 21.91
CA LEU A 624 -7.98 0.02 20.99
C LEU A 624 -8.38 -0.40 19.58
N PHE A 625 -9.31 -1.35 19.44
CA PHE A 625 -9.91 -1.68 18.14
C PHE A 625 -10.67 -0.50 17.55
N LEU A 626 -11.43 0.21 18.38
CA LEU A 626 -12.14 1.40 17.95
C LEU A 626 -11.16 2.52 17.55
N GLY A 627 -10.08 2.70 18.30
CA GLY A 627 -9.01 3.63 17.96
C GLY A 627 -8.33 3.30 16.62
N ALA A 628 -7.90 2.05 16.41
CA ALA A 628 -7.28 1.62 15.17
C ALA A 628 -8.22 1.80 13.98
N TRP A 629 -9.47 1.34 14.11
CA TRP A 629 -10.49 1.54 13.09
C TRP A 629 -10.72 3.01 12.74
N SER A 630 -10.68 3.90 13.75
CA SER A 630 -10.85 5.34 13.52
C SER A 630 -9.69 5.94 12.76
N ILE A 631 -8.46 5.54 13.11
CA ILE A 631 -7.25 5.93 12.38
C ILE A 631 -7.35 5.44 10.94
N ASP A 632 -7.63 4.15 10.75
CA ASP A 632 -7.76 3.53 9.44
C ASP A 632 -8.83 4.23 8.60
N LEU A 633 -9.99 4.55 9.18
CA LEU A 633 -11.05 5.27 8.46
C LEU A 633 -10.60 6.67 8.05
N CYS A 634 -9.85 7.39 8.90
CA CYS A 634 -9.25 8.66 8.52
C CYS A 634 -8.25 8.49 7.37
N VAL A 635 -7.40 7.46 7.41
CA VAL A 635 -6.48 7.14 6.31
C VAL A 635 -7.25 6.84 5.02
N TYR A 636 -8.33 6.05 5.08
CA TYR A 636 -9.14 5.73 3.92
C TYR A 636 -9.97 6.90 3.42
N ALA A 637 -10.42 7.79 4.30
CA ALA A 637 -11.00 9.05 3.90
C ALA A 637 -9.98 9.89 3.11
N THR A 638 -8.71 9.94 3.56
CA THR A 638 -7.63 10.54 2.76
C THR A 638 -7.54 9.86 1.40
N LEU A 639 -7.39 8.54 1.34
CA LEU A 639 -7.27 7.81 0.06
C LEU A 639 -8.47 8.04 -0.87
N PHE A 640 -9.68 8.00 -0.34
CA PHE A 640 -10.90 8.18 -1.11
C PHE A 640 -11.02 9.62 -1.62
N VAL A 641 -10.66 10.60 -0.79
CA VAL A 641 -10.55 12.00 -1.23
C VAL A 641 -9.48 12.10 -2.30
N GLN A 642 -8.25 11.56 -2.12
CA GLN A 642 -7.20 11.56 -3.15
C GLN A 642 -7.66 10.95 -4.48
N ALA A 643 -8.39 9.84 -4.41
CA ALA A 643 -8.90 9.16 -5.59
C ALA A 643 -9.94 9.99 -6.36
N LEU A 644 -10.58 10.94 -5.67
CA LEU A 644 -11.60 11.84 -6.20
C LEU A 644 -11.12 13.30 -6.40
N CYS A 645 -9.96 13.67 -5.86
CA CYS A 645 -9.44 15.04 -5.74
C CYS A 645 -8.08 15.26 -6.37
N GLN A 646 -7.78 16.55 -6.54
CA GLN A 646 -6.45 17.10 -6.40
C GLN A 646 -6.29 17.83 -5.06
N TYR A 647 -5.05 17.83 -4.55
CA TYR A 647 -4.63 18.55 -3.35
C TYR A 647 -4.11 19.96 -3.69
N ARG A 648 -4.12 20.83 -2.68
CA ARG A 648 -3.52 22.17 -2.72
C ARG A 648 -2.02 22.18 -2.50
#